data_AF-A0A946WWQ9-F1
#
_entry.id   AF-A0A946WWQ9-F1
#
_cell.length_a   1.000
_cell.length_b   1.000
_cell.length_c   1.000
_cell.angle_alpha   90.00
_cell.angle_beta   90.00
_cell.angle_gamma   90.00
#
_symmetry.space_group_name_H-M   'P 1'
#
loop_
_entity.id
_entity.type
_entity.pdbx_description
1 polymer ?
#
loop_
_entity_poly.entity_id
_entity_poly.type
_entity_poly.pdbx_seq_one_letter_code
_entity_poly.pdbx_strand_id
1 'polypeptide(L)'
;MNFSIGCDHAGPVYKNTIIEYLKERGFSVKNCGTDSTESVDYPDFAHAVANDVSLKDSELGILICGSANGVAMTANKHSEVRAAIAWTPEIAHLAKTHNDANVICIPARFVSEQDAIDIVDAFLNSKFEGGRHATRVGKIACGALTLLLCVSSVFSALSQTNPTDTPPSISQSRYGQMMDSTKLRSHLSIIASDEFEGRETGTRGAELTALYLENYYSKLGFEPYDGKSYTQDVPMLNSQIQGGVMNIAGQELKMVDGFLVYPGINERSMKDVPMVFAGYGASSSNEYDDYAKIDVKGKCVVVLQGDVRNPDSESANSSTSKRERAESLGAAAFIVVMPNSDYSTFKGRMKFYMTRKSTILNRTKVGEGASIPTFFVREEAADAWFDTSKNIKNIAKIKKKGMKKGVVTTGDFGLAFNYNLEINRTEFNGKNVLAYLPGTDKDLKEEVVVITSHYDHIGIIDGEVNNGADDDGSGTVTVMELARIFMKAYKNGDGPRRSVLFMNVVGEEKGLLGSEWYSDHPVFPLENTVANLNIDMIGRVDEAHSDDENYIYLIGSDKLSSELHEISESANSSYTNITLDYTFNAPDDPNRFYYRSDHYNFAKHNIPVIFYFSGVHEDYHAPGDDVEKIMFTKMTNVGRLAFHTAWELLNRDEKIAVDKVNDFKD
;
A
#
# COMPACT_ATOMS: atom_id res chain seq x y z
N MET A 1 57.45 -0.04 4.81
CA MET A 1 56.10 0.41 5.14
C MET A 1 56.17 1.41 6.26
N ASN A 2 55.67 2.63 6.00
CA ASN A 2 55.57 3.71 6.97
C ASN A 2 54.13 3.85 7.45
N PHE A 3 53.93 4.00 8.75
CA PHE A 3 52.63 4.20 9.38
C PHE A 3 52.52 5.59 9.98
N SER A 4 51.32 6.16 9.91
CA SER A 4 50.93 7.30 10.73
C SER A 4 49.87 6.85 11.73
N ILE A 5 50.07 7.13 13.01
CA ILE A 5 49.15 6.72 14.08
C ILE A 5 48.70 7.91 14.92
N GLY A 6 47.40 8.04 15.15
CA GLY A 6 46.80 9.13 15.90
C GLY A 6 45.79 8.62 16.92
N CYS A 7 45.67 9.32 18.06
CA CYS A 7 44.65 9.02 19.05
C CYS A 7 44.17 10.28 19.76
N ASP A 8 42.93 10.23 20.26
CA ASP A 8 42.45 11.14 21.30
C ASP A 8 42.87 10.65 22.69
N HIS A 9 42.39 11.34 23.72
CA HIS A 9 42.65 11.05 25.13
C HIS A 9 42.26 9.65 25.60
N ALA A 10 41.43 8.90 24.85
CA ALA A 10 41.06 7.52 25.18
C ALA A 10 42.07 6.49 24.63
N GLY A 11 42.95 6.87 23.71
CA GLY A 11 43.85 5.96 23.01
C GLY A 11 45.35 5.93 23.36
N PRO A 12 45.95 6.72 24.29
CA PRO A 12 47.41 6.73 24.46
C PRO A 12 48.03 5.36 24.75
N VAL A 13 47.37 4.54 25.58
CA VAL A 13 47.83 3.18 25.92
C VAL A 13 47.88 2.30 24.67
N TYR A 14 46.74 2.14 23.99
CA TYR A 14 46.62 1.39 22.74
C TYR A 14 47.61 1.87 21.66
N LYS A 15 47.74 3.19 21.50
CA LYS A 15 48.67 3.78 20.54
C LYS A 15 50.10 3.33 20.81
N ASN A 16 50.55 3.41 22.06
CA ASN A 16 51.92 3.03 22.41
C ASN A 16 52.15 1.53 22.20
N THR A 17 51.20 0.69 22.62
CA THR A 17 51.24 -0.77 22.41
C THR A 17 51.34 -1.11 20.92
N ILE A 18 50.55 -0.46 20.06
CA ILE A 18 50.60 -0.66 18.60
C ILE A 18 51.91 -0.12 18.00
N ILE A 19 52.42 1.03 18.46
CA ILE A 19 53.71 1.58 18.00
C ILE A 19 54.84 0.59 18.27
N GLU A 20 54.89 0.01 19.47
CA GLU A 20 55.90 -0.99 19.84
C GLU A 20 55.79 -2.23 18.96
N TYR A 21 54.59 -2.80 18.84
CA TYR A 21 54.31 -3.95 17.98
C TYR A 21 54.75 -3.74 16.52
N LEU A 22 54.47 -2.57 15.94
CA LEU A 22 54.85 -2.26 14.56
C LEU A 22 56.38 -2.09 14.41
N LYS A 23 57.03 -1.47 15.39
CA LYS A 23 58.50 -1.28 15.40
C LYS A 23 59.24 -2.61 15.54
N GLU A 24 58.75 -3.53 16.36
CA GLU A 24 59.31 -4.88 16.51
C GLU A 24 59.29 -5.67 15.19
N ARG A 25 58.33 -5.37 14.31
CA ARG A 25 58.20 -5.96 12.97
C ARG A 25 58.96 -5.19 11.89
N GLY A 26 59.77 -4.20 12.28
CA GLY A 26 60.65 -3.44 11.38
C GLY A 26 59.96 -2.31 10.61
N PHE A 27 58.77 -1.88 11.03
CA PHE A 27 58.07 -0.75 10.40
C PHE A 27 58.45 0.59 11.03
N SER A 28 58.42 1.65 10.22
CA SER A 28 58.56 3.03 10.70
C SER A 28 57.19 3.59 11.08
N VAL A 29 57.10 4.27 12.22
CA VAL A 29 55.82 4.79 12.74
C VAL A 29 55.98 6.25 13.16
N LYS A 30 55.15 7.12 12.59
CA LYS A 30 54.98 8.53 12.95
C LYS A 30 53.81 8.67 13.93
N ASN A 31 54.10 9.13 15.15
CA ASN A 31 53.09 9.41 16.17
C ASN A 31 52.52 10.82 15.96
N CYS A 32 51.25 10.87 15.59
CA CYS A 32 50.46 12.07 15.38
C CYS A 32 49.35 12.20 16.43
N GLY A 33 49.37 11.44 17.54
CA GLY A 33 48.33 11.44 18.58
C GLY A 33 48.83 11.98 19.92
N THR A 34 47.90 12.26 20.84
CA THR A 34 48.26 12.69 22.21
C THR A 34 48.92 11.57 23.02
N ASP A 35 49.92 11.90 23.86
CA ASP A 35 50.50 10.99 24.86
C ASP A 35 49.85 11.16 26.25
N SER A 36 48.85 12.04 26.35
CA SER A 36 48.15 12.39 27.59
C SER A 36 46.71 11.87 27.59
N THR A 37 46.19 11.54 28.77
CA THR A 37 44.78 11.20 29.00
C THR A 37 43.90 12.44 29.25
N GLU A 38 44.47 13.64 29.24
CA GLU A 38 43.71 14.88 29.32
C GLU A 38 42.88 15.10 28.06
N SER A 39 41.69 15.71 28.21
CA SER A 39 40.76 15.93 27.12
C SER A 39 41.40 16.71 25.96
N VAL A 40 41.18 16.23 24.74
CA VAL A 40 41.69 16.80 23.49
C VAL A 40 40.67 16.60 22.37
N ASP A 41 40.76 17.41 21.33
CA ASP A 41 39.91 17.34 20.15
C ASP A 41 40.44 16.30 19.16
N TYR A 42 39.73 15.19 19.04
CA TYR A 42 40.09 14.10 18.14
C TYR A 42 40.27 14.50 16.66
N PRO A 43 39.58 15.55 16.11
CA PRO A 43 39.76 15.91 14.70
C PRO A 43 41.19 16.31 14.35
N ASP A 44 41.92 16.97 15.25
CA ASP A 44 43.28 17.46 14.98
C ASP A 44 44.22 16.29 14.63
N PHE A 45 44.16 15.22 15.40
CA PHE A 45 44.97 14.02 15.20
C PHE A 45 44.47 13.19 14.01
N ALA A 46 43.15 13.15 13.79
CA ALA A 46 42.56 12.46 12.63
C ALA A 46 42.94 13.15 11.31
N HIS A 47 42.93 14.48 11.25
CA HIS A 47 43.39 15.25 10.10
C HIS A 47 44.89 15.04 9.85
N ALA A 48 45.72 14.99 10.89
CA ALA A 48 47.16 14.75 10.74
C ALA A 48 47.47 13.38 10.10
N VAL A 49 46.86 12.30 10.60
CA VAL A 49 47.03 10.95 10.02
C VAL A 49 46.47 10.87 8.60
N ALA A 50 45.29 11.45 8.37
CA ALA A 50 44.67 11.44 7.05
C ALA A 50 45.47 12.23 6.00
N ASN A 51 46.11 13.34 6.41
CA ASN A 51 47.03 14.09 5.55
C ASN A 51 48.27 13.25 5.20
N ASP A 52 48.89 12.58 6.19
CA ASP A 52 50.07 11.74 5.95
C ASP A 52 49.78 10.60 4.94
N VAL A 53 48.59 9.98 5.04
CA VAL A 53 48.17 8.93 4.12
C VAL A 53 47.80 9.51 2.74
N SER A 54 47.09 10.63 2.69
CA SER A 54 46.69 11.28 1.43
C SER A 54 47.90 11.78 0.62
N LEU A 55 48.89 12.35 1.31
CA LEU A 55 50.12 12.87 0.70
C LEU A 55 51.17 11.77 0.45
N LYS A 56 50.88 10.52 0.85
CA LYS A 56 51.76 9.36 0.72
C LYS A 56 53.06 9.46 1.54
N ASP A 57 53.05 10.27 2.60
CA ASP A 57 54.10 10.29 3.63
C ASP A 57 54.04 9.01 4.48
N SER A 58 52.87 8.39 4.59
CA SER A 58 52.65 7.08 5.16
C SER A 58 51.81 6.20 4.24
N GLU A 59 52.09 4.89 4.23
CA GLU A 59 51.38 3.92 3.38
C GLU A 59 50.03 3.52 3.98
N LEU A 60 49.92 3.49 5.31
CA LEU A 60 48.70 3.17 6.06
C LEU A 60 48.58 4.06 7.30
N GLY A 61 47.34 4.33 7.70
CA GLY A 61 47.02 5.07 8.93
C GLY A 61 46.31 4.21 9.97
N ILE A 62 46.52 4.54 11.24
CA ILE A 62 45.81 3.95 12.39
C ILE A 62 45.24 5.08 13.24
N LEU A 63 43.96 5.02 13.56
CA LEU A 63 43.29 6.01 14.40
C LEU A 63 42.59 5.35 15.58
N ILE A 64 42.70 5.96 16.76
CA ILE A 64 42.16 5.39 17.99
C ILE A 64 41.37 6.46 18.71
N CYS A 65 40.11 6.16 19.02
CA CYS A 65 39.33 7.01 19.93
C CYS A 65 38.32 6.19 20.72
N GLY A 66 37.60 6.81 21.65
CA GLY A 66 36.68 6.08 22.54
C GLY A 66 35.71 5.13 21.81
N SER A 67 35.08 5.58 20.71
CA SER A 67 34.16 4.77 19.89
C SER A 67 34.61 4.59 18.44
N ALA A 68 35.79 5.09 18.06
CA ALA A 68 36.29 5.22 16.69
C ALA A 68 35.45 6.05 15.68
N ASN A 69 34.18 6.36 15.99
CA ASN A 69 33.28 7.06 15.06
C ASN A 69 33.79 8.44 14.66
N GLY A 70 34.17 9.27 15.63
CA GLY A 70 34.62 10.64 15.38
C GLY A 70 35.85 10.70 14.46
N VAL A 71 36.87 9.90 14.78
CA VAL A 71 38.11 9.85 14.00
C VAL A 71 37.90 9.28 12.60
N ALA A 72 37.03 8.27 12.44
CA ALA A 72 36.68 7.71 11.13
C ALA A 72 35.91 8.72 10.26
N MET A 73 34.92 9.41 10.83
CA MET A 73 34.17 10.46 10.12
C MET A 73 35.07 11.61 9.67
N THR A 74 36.07 11.97 10.49
CA THR A 74 37.01 13.06 10.17
C THR A 74 38.00 12.65 9.10
N ALA A 75 38.60 11.46 9.23
CA ALA A 75 39.58 10.96 8.28
C ALA A 75 38.99 10.81 6.87
N ASN A 76 37.73 10.35 6.76
CA ASN A 76 37.02 10.23 5.49
C ASN A 76 36.63 11.57 4.84
N LYS A 77 36.95 12.73 5.44
CA LYS A 77 36.85 14.03 4.76
C LYS A 77 38.00 14.30 3.79
N HIS A 78 39.04 13.48 3.80
CA HIS A 78 40.13 13.54 2.85
C HIS A 78 39.86 12.57 1.71
N SER A 79 39.82 13.06 0.47
CA SER A 79 39.34 12.30 -0.70
C SER A 79 40.12 11.01 -0.98
N GLU A 80 41.41 10.98 -0.62
CA GLU A 80 42.28 9.83 -0.82
C GLU A 80 42.22 8.83 0.35
N VAL A 81 41.49 9.13 1.42
CA VAL A 81 41.40 8.30 2.62
C VAL A 81 40.11 7.49 2.62
N ARG A 82 40.26 6.20 2.89
CA ARG A 82 39.18 5.25 3.18
C ARG A 82 39.44 4.69 4.57
N ALA A 83 38.86 5.37 5.56
CA ALA A 83 38.95 5.01 6.96
C ALA A 83 37.79 4.09 7.37
N ALA A 84 38.10 2.89 7.86
CA ALA A 84 37.12 1.91 8.31
C ALA A 84 37.22 1.71 9.83
N ILE A 85 36.08 1.54 10.50
CA ILE A 85 36.04 1.17 11.91
C ILE A 85 36.09 -0.35 12.02
N ALA A 86 36.96 -0.88 12.88
CA ALA A 86 37.01 -2.31 13.17
C ALA A 86 37.14 -2.55 14.67
N TRP A 87 36.34 -3.48 15.18
CA TRP A 87 36.40 -3.96 16.55
C TRP A 87 36.65 -5.47 16.65
N THR A 88 36.85 -6.14 15.51
CA THR A 88 37.35 -7.52 15.44
C THR A 88 38.32 -7.68 14.25
N PRO A 89 39.23 -8.68 14.27
CA PRO A 89 40.14 -8.97 13.17
C PRO A 89 39.43 -9.26 11.83
N GLU A 90 38.26 -9.90 11.86
CA GLU A 90 37.47 -10.22 10.65
C GLU A 90 36.98 -8.94 9.98
N ILE A 91 36.50 -7.95 10.74
CA ILE A 91 36.06 -6.67 10.19
C ILE A 91 37.25 -5.91 9.61
N ALA A 92 38.41 -5.97 10.26
CA ALA A 92 39.64 -5.36 9.77
C ALA A 92 40.13 -5.99 8.45
N HIS A 93 40.02 -7.32 8.34
CA HIS A 93 40.27 -8.05 7.10
C HIS A 93 39.33 -7.58 5.98
N LEU A 94 38.01 -7.58 6.22
CA LEU A 94 37.01 -7.16 5.24
C LEU A 94 37.15 -5.69 4.84
N ALA A 95 37.52 -4.81 5.77
CA ALA A 95 37.80 -3.41 5.48
C ALA A 95 38.90 -3.27 4.42
N LYS A 96 39.94 -4.11 4.48
CA LYS A 96 41.02 -4.11 3.51
C LYS A 96 40.65 -4.82 2.21
N THR A 97 40.07 -6.02 2.28
CA THR A 97 39.79 -6.86 1.10
C THR A 97 38.66 -6.31 0.24
N HIS A 98 37.59 -5.77 0.86
CA HIS A 98 36.40 -5.34 0.14
C HIS A 98 36.34 -3.84 -0.17
N ASN A 99 36.97 -3.00 0.65
CA ASN A 99 36.84 -1.54 0.57
C ASN A 99 38.16 -0.82 0.30
N ASP A 100 39.26 -1.57 0.13
CA ASP A 100 40.61 -1.03 -0.02
C ASP A 100 40.92 0.06 1.02
N ALA A 101 40.53 -0.17 2.28
CA ALA A 101 40.77 0.79 3.33
C ALA A 101 42.28 1.02 3.50
N ASN A 102 42.67 2.28 3.65
CA ASN A 102 44.06 2.70 3.90
C ASN A 102 44.24 3.32 5.30
N VAL A 103 43.14 3.49 6.05
CA VAL A 103 43.15 3.85 7.46
C VAL A 103 42.23 2.91 8.25
N ILE A 104 42.71 2.38 9.38
CA ILE A 104 41.91 1.56 10.30
C ILE A 104 41.64 2.34 11.60
N CYS A 105 40.39 2.34 12.06
CA CYS A 105 39.94 3.07 13.24
C CYS A 105 39.50 2.10 14.34
N ILE A 106 40.13 2.19 15.52
CA ILE A 106 39.99 1.22 16.61
C ILE A 106 39.23 1.87 17.79
N PRO A 107 38.10 1.27 18.24
CA PRO A 107 37.27 1.84 19.29
C PRO A 107 37.75 1.40 20.69
N ALA A 108 38.62 2.20 21.31
CA ALA A 108 39.36 1.85 22.53
C ALA A 108 38.50 1.44 23.75
N ARG A 109 37.21 1.78 23.78
CA ARG A 109 36.29 1.38 24.87
C ARG A 109 35.61 0.02 24.65
N PHE A 110 35.80 -0.59 23.48
CA PHE A 110 35.04 -1.76 23.04
C PHE A 110 35.92 -2.97 22.69
N VAL A 111 37.24 -2.80 22.75
CA VAL A 111 38.23 -3.84 22.43
C VAL A 111 39.31 -3.86 23.50
N SER A 112 39.98 -4.99 23.71
CA SER A 112 41.19 -5.07 24.53
C SER A 112 42.43 -4.61 23.76
N GLU A 113 43.54 -4.36 24.46
CA GLU A 113 44.82 -4.03 23.80
C GLU A 113 45.29 -5.15 22.86
N GLN A 114 45.06 -6.41 23.25
CA GLN A 114 45.40 -7.56 22.41
C GLN A 114 44.50 -7.59 21.16
N ASP A 115 43.19 -7.35 21.30
CA ASP A 115 42.28 -7.27 20.15
C ASP A 115 42.72 -6.16 19.19
N ALA A 116 43.20 -5.03 19.71
CA ALA A 116 43.73 -3.94 18.90
C ALA A 116 44.97 -4.35 18.10
N ILE A 117 45.87 -5.16 18.68
CA ILE A 117 46.99 -5.76 17.95
C ILE A 117 46.49 -6.72 16.87
N ASP A 118 45.54 -7.59 17.19
CA ASP A 118 45.00 -8.59 16.25
C ASP A 118 44.25 -7.93 15.08
N ILE A 119 43.53 -6.83 15.35
CA ILE A 119 42.90 -5.96 14.33
C ILE A 119 43.96 -5.37 13.40
N VAL A 120 45.05 -4.82 13.96
CA VAL A 120 46.14 -4.25 13.16
C VAL A 120 46.81 -5.35 12.33
N ASP A 121 47.16 -6.50 12.92
CA ASP A 121 47.79 -7.61 12.19
C ASP A 121 46.91 -8.11 11.04
N ALA A 122 45.60 -8.29 11.28
CA ALA A 122 44.66 -8.69 10.23
C ALA A 122 44.57 -7.65 9.11
N PHE A 123 44.53 -6.35 9.44
CA PHE A 123 44.52 -5.27 8.46
C PHE A 123 45.80 -5.24 7.61
N LEU A 124 46.96 -5.47 8.23
CA LEU A 124 48.28 -5.50 7.58
C LEU A 124 48.45 -6.68 6.63
N ASN A 125 47.98 -7.85 7.04
CA ASN A 125 48.19 -9.10 6.30
C ASN A 125 47.15 -9.30 5.17
N SER A 126 46.16 -8.42 5.07
CA SER A 126 45.09 -8.47 4.07
C SER A 126 45.47 -7.72 2.78
N LYS A 127 45.02 -8.23 1.63
CA LYS A 127 45.23 -7.61 0.32
C LYS A 127 43.89 -7.30 -0.33
N PHE A 128 43.81 -6.15 -1.01
CA PHE A 128 42.61 -5.77 -1.73
C PHE A 128 42.29 -6.78 -2.83
N GLU A 129 41.03 -7.26 -2.88
CA GLU A 129 40.62 -8.33 -3.79
C GLU A 129 40.35 -7.84 -5.22
N GLY A 130 40.07 -6.54 -5.40
CA GLY A 130 39.74 -5.98 -6.70
C GLY A 130 38.39 -6.48 -7.24
N GLY A 131 38.30 -6.72 -8.55
CA GLY A 131 37.07 -7.18 -9.20
C GLY A 131 35.86 -6.28 -8.90
N ARG A 132 34.75 -6.88 -8.43
CA ARG A 132 33.53 -6.15 -8.04
C ARG A 132 33.78 -5.10 -6.94
N HIS A 133 34.79 -5.32 -6.09
CA HIS A 133 35.15 -4.40 -5.02
C HIS A 133 35.87 -3.17 -5.58
N ALA A 134 36.71 -3.31 -6.60
CA ALA A 134 37.34 -2.18 -7.30
C ALA A 134 36.32 -1.24 -7.93
N THR A 135 35.26 -1.78 -8.55
CA THR A 135 34.18 -0.96 -9.12
C THR A 135 33.46 -0.13 -8.07
N ARG A 136 33.22 -0.69 -6.87
CA ARG A 136 32.57 0.03 -5.75
C ARG A 136 33.50 1.09 -5.17
N VAL A 137 34.77 0.73 -4.92
CA VAL A 137 35.79 1.66 -4.42
C VAL A 137 35.99 2.83 -5.38
N GLY A 138 36.00 2.60 -6.69
CA GLY A 138 36.11 3.65 -7.70
C GLY A 138 34.97 4.67 -7.67
N LYS A 139 33.79 4.31 -7.13
CA LYS A 139 32.66 5.23 -6.94
C LYS A 139 32.75 6.06 -5.64
N ILE A 140 33.65 5.70 -4.72
CA ILE A 140 33.88 6.45 -3.47
C ILE A 140 34.69 7.74 -3.75
N ALA A 141 35.57 7.71 -4.76
CA ALA A 141 36.38 8.85 -5.13
C ALA A 141 35.53 9.97 -5.76
N CYS A 142 35.27 11.02 -4.97
CA CYS A 142 34.64 12.23 -5.47
C CYS A 142 35.70 13.06 -6.21
N GLY A 143 35.78 12.91 -7.53
CA GLY A 143 36.68 13.70 -8.36
C GLY A 143 36.34 15.19 -8.27
N ALA A 144 37.22 15.98 -7.67
CA ALA A 144 37.24 17.45 -7.69
C ALA A 144 37.44 18.05 -9.11
N LEU A 145 37.17 17.29 -10.18
CA LEU A 145 37.43 17.69 -11.56
C LEU A 145 36.21 18.34 -12.26
N THR A 146 35.03 18.35 -11.62
CA THR A 146 33.81 18.92 -12.22
C THR A 146 33.68 20.44 -12.01
N LEU A 147 34.53 21.05 -11.18
CA LEU A 147 34.39 22.46 -10.79
C LEU A 147 35.09 23.48 -11.73
N LEU A 148 35.89 23.03 -12.71
CA LEU A 148 36.64 23.94 -13.60
C LEU A 148 36.19 23.96 -15.08
N LEU A 149 35.25 23.10 -15.49
CA LEU A 149 34.73 23.06 -16.87
C LEU A 149 33.38 23.76 -17.06
N CYS A 150 32.73 24.24 -15.99
CA CYS A 150 31.38 24.84 -16.06
C CYS A 150 31.36 26.37 -16.16
N VAL A 151 32.51 27.06 -16.20
CA VAL A 151 32.53 28.54 -16.18
C VAL A 151 32.53 29.16 -17.59
N SER A 152 32.74 28.39 -18.66
CA SER A 152 32.80 28.91 -20.04
C SER A 152 31.57 28.62 -20.92
N SER A 153 30.62 27.79 -20.47
CA SER A 153 29.43 27.40 -21.26
C SER A 153 28.13 28.11 -20.85
N VAL A 154 28.15 28.92 -19.79
CA VAL A 154 26.93 29.56 -19.23
C VAL A 154 26.47 30.80 -20.01
N PHE A 155 27.25 31.32 -20.98
CA PHE A 155 26.87 32.54 -21.70
C PHE A 155 26.08 32.36 -23.00
N SER A 156 25.81 31.12 -23.45
CA SER A 156 25.11 30.89 -24.73
C SER A 156 23.79 30.10 -24.62
N ALA A 157 23.35 29.71 -23.42
CA ALA A 157 22.13 28.92 -23.22
C ALA A 157 20.97 29.69 -22.55
N LEU A 158 21.07 31.02 -22.42
CA LEU A 158 19.94 31.87 -22.01
C LEU A 158 19.13 32.31 -23.23
N SER A 159 18.55 31.35 -23.94
CA SER A 159 17.44 31.58 -24.85
C SER A 159 16.87 30.22 -25.25
N GLN A 160 15.73 29.86 -24.64
CA GLN A 160 14.90 28.66 -24.81
C GLN A 160 15.03 27.62 -23.70
N THR A 161 14.38 27.89 -22.57
CA THR A 161 13.80 26.84 -21.71
C THR A 161 12.38 27.25 -21.32
N ASN A 162 11.47 26.27 -21.30
CA ASN A 162 10.07 26.43 -20.90
C ASN A 162 9.96 26.76 -19.39
N PRO A 163 8.87 27.39 -18.92
CA PRO A 163 8.77 27.93 -17.56
C PRO A 163 8.64 26.90 -16.42
N THR A 164 8.69 25.60 -16.69
CA THR A 164 8.33 24.56 -15.71
C THR A 164 9.50 23.92 -14.96
N ASP A 165 10.74 24.13 -15.41
CA ASP A 165 11.90 23.50 -14.77
C ASP A 165 12.49 24.42 -13.68
N THR A 166 11.80 24.45 -12.53
CA THR A 166 12.42 24.99 -11.31
C THR A 166 13.41 23.94 -10.81
N PRO A 167 14.70 24.26 -10.61
CA PRO A 167 15.65 23.30 -10.08
C PRO A 167 15.19 22.80 -8.69
N PRO A 168 15.49 21.53 -8.34
CA PRO A 168 15.18 20.96 -7.03
C PRO A 168 15.45 21.91 -5.87
N SER A 169 14.44 22.17 -5.04
CA SER A 169 14.68 22.94 -3.83
C SER A 169 15.64 22.14 -2.92
N ILE A 170 16.67 22.81 -2.38
CA ILE A 170 17.67 22.18 -1.49
C ILE A 170 16.96 21.45 -0.32
N SER A 171 15.82 21.98 0.13
CA SER A 171 15.00 21.40 1.20
C SER A 171 14.37 20.06 0.79
N GLN A 172 13.73 20.01 -0.39
CA GLN A 172 13.10 18.81 -0.91
C GLN A 172 14.11 17.67 -1.14
N SER A 173 15.24 17.94 -1.78
CA SER A 173 16.31 16.94 -1.95
C SER A 173 16.80 16.40 -0.61
N ARG A 174 17.02 17.28 0.37
CA ARG A 174 17.50 16.92 1.71
C ARG A 174 16.51 16.01 2.45
N TYR A 175 15.21 16.30 2.39
CA TYR A 175 14.20 15.50 3.08
C TYR A 175 13.89 14.19 2.36
N GLY A 176 13.85 14.18 1.01
CA GLY A 176 13.66 12.94 0.25
C GLY A 176 14.76 11.91 0.52
N GLN A 177 16.01 12.36 0.68
CA GLN A 177 17.12 11.47 1.05
C GLN A 177 17.00 10.84 2.45
N MET A 178 16.09 11.31 3.31
CA MET A 178 15.88 10.75 4.64
C MET A 178 15.07 9.45 4.65
N MET A 179 14.47 9.03 3.53
CA MET A 179 13.86 7.71 3.42
C MET A 179 14.92 6.63 3.66
N ASP A 180 14.71 5.82 4.70
CA ASP A 180 15.73 4.93 5.28
C ASP A 180 15.23 3.47 5.34
N SER A 181 15.88 2.60 4.56
CA SER A 181 15.59 1.17 4.51
C SER A 181 15.69 0.46 5.85
N THR A 182 16.52 0.95 6.78
CA THR A 182 16.68 0.37 8.12
C THR A 182 15.44 0.61 8.97
N LYS A 183 14.83 1.80 8.85
CA LYS A 183 13.58 2.15 9.54
C LYS A 183 12.40 1.39 8.98
N LEU A 184 12.31 1.33 7.65
CA LEU A 184 11.31 0.53 6.95
C LEU A 184 11.37 -0.93 7.41
N ARG A 185 12.56 -1.54 7.40
CA ARG A 185 12.76 -2.91 7.89
C ARG A 185 12.37 -3.08 9.34
N SER A 186 12.81 -2.17 10.21
CA SER A 186 12.51 -2.27 11.65
C SER A 186 11.02 -2.23 11.95
N HIS A 187 10.25 -1.40 11.27
CA HIS A 187 8.80 -1.33 11.45
C HIS A 187 8.11 -2.53 10.81
N LEU A 188 8.57 -2.96 9.64
CA LEU A 188 7.96 -4.07 8.91
C LEU A 188 8.14 -5.40 9.64
N SER A 189 9.34 -5.66 10.18
CA SER A 189 9.63 -6.82 11.04
C SER A 189 8.78 -6.89 12.31
N ILE A 190 8.10 -5.81 12.70
CA ILE A 190 7.17 -5.80 13.84
C ILE A 190 5.76 -6.10 13.35
N ILE A 191 5.23 -5.32 12.40
CA ILE A 191 3.82 -5.47 12.03
C ILE A 191 3.54 -6.75 11.23
N ALA A 192 4.54 -7.26 10.50
CA ALA A 192 4.48 -8.51 9.72
C ALA A 192 5.14 -9.68 10.48
N SER A 193 4.95 -9.73 11.80
CA SER A 193 5.36 -10.86 12.63
C SER A 193 4.16 -11.70 13.06
N ASP A 194 4.39 -12.96 13.39
CA ASP A 194 3.35 -13.89 13.85
C ASP A 194 2.57 -13.35 15.06
N GLU A 195 3.20 -12.54 15.92
CA GLU A 195 2.55 -11.91 17.08
C GLU A 195 1.41 -10.94 16.69
N PHE A 196 1.42 -10.44 15.46
CA PHE A 196 0.38 -9.61 14.85
C PHE A 196 -0.65 -10.43 14.05
N GLU A 197 -0.54 -11.76 14.06
CA GLU A 197 -1.59 -12.71 13.64
C GLU A 197 -2.14 -12.45 12.23
N GLY A 198 -1.31 -11.94 11.32
CA GLY A 198 -1.71 -11.62 9.95
C GLY A 198 -2.76 -10.51 9.82
N ARG A 199 -2.98 -9.73 10.89
CA ARG A 199 -3.70 -8.46 10.88
C ARG A 199 -5.12 -8.51 10.28
N GLU A 200 -5.85 -9.62 10.40
CA GLU A 200 -7.21 -9.70 9.82
C GLU A 200 -8.15 -8.64 10.43
N THR A 201 -8.86 -7.92 9.57
CA THR A 201 -9.86 -6.94 9.99
C THR A 201 -10.85 -7.51 11.01
N GLY A 202 -10.96 -6.82 12.15
CA GLY A 202 -11.82 -7.22 13.27
C GLY A 202 -11.22 -8.32 14.17
N THR A 203 -9.91 -8.53 14.11
CA THR A 203 -9.16 -9.42 15.00
C THR A 203 -8.13 -8.67 15.84
N ARG A 204 -7.55 -9.36 16.82
CA ARG A 204 -6.51 -8.83 17.72
C ARG A 204 -5.31 -8.28 16.95
N GLY A 205 -4.90 -8.94 15.87
CA GLY A 205 -3.80 -8.50 15.02
C GLY A 205 -4.00 -7.10 14.45
N ALA A 206 -5.16 -6.84 13.84
CA ALA A 206 -5.51 -5.52 13.32
C ALA A 206 -5.61 -4.45 14.42
N GLU A 207 -6.15 -4.80 15.59
CA GLU A 207 -6.21 -3.89 16.75
C GLU A 207 -4.81 -3.50 17.25
N LEU A 208 -3.88 -4.46 17.32
CA LEU A 208 -2.49 -4.19 17.70
C LEU A 208 -1.79 -3.30 16.69
N THR A 209 -1.99 -3.52 15.39
CA THR A 209 -1.40 -2.67 14.34
C THR A 209 -1.95 -1.25 14.42
N ALA A 210 -3.26 -1.07 14.60
CA ALA A 210 -3.84 0.25 14.78
C ALA A 210 -3.22 0.98 15.98
N LEU A 211 -3.12 0.30 17.14
CA LEU A 211 -2.47 0.85 18.32
C LEU A 211 -0.99 1.16 18.09
N TYR A 212 -0.27 0.33 17.33
CA TYR A 212 1.13 0.57 16.98
C TYR A 212 1.29 1.86 16.18
N LEU A 213 0.44 2.07 15.17
CA LEU A 213 0.40 3.26 14.33
C LEU A 213 0.03 4.52 15.15
N GLU A 214 -1.04 4.46 15.95
CA GLU A 214 -1.45 5.55 16.84
C GLU A 214 -0.28 5.99 17.76
N ASN A 215 0.38 5.02 18.39
CA ASN A 215 1.53 5.27 19.27
C ASN A 215 2.73 5.84 18.52
N TYR A 216 2.97 5.38 17.29
CA TYR A 216 4.05 5.88 16.45
C TYR A 216 3.83 7.35 16.08
N TYR A 217 2.64 7.70 15.57
CA TYR A 217 2.31 9.07 15.18
C TYR A 217 2.32 10.03 16.37
N SER A 218 1.77 9.62 17.51
CA SER A 218 1.87 10.38 18.77
C SER A 218 3.32 10.65 19.18
N LYS A 219 4.20 9.63 19.15
CA LYS A 219 5.63 9.80 19.46
C LYS A 219 6.38 10.71 18.49
N LEU A 220 5.97 10.76 17.23
CA LEU A 220 6.50 11.71 16.26
C LEU A 220 6.09 13.16 16.56
N GLY A 221 5.03 13.36 17.35
CA GLY A 221 4.49 14.66 17.73
C GLY A 221 3.39 15.15 16.81
N PHE A 222 2.66 14.25 16.15
CA PHE A 222 1.35 14.59 15.60
C PHE A 222 0.39 14.82 16.77
N GLU A 223 -0.61 15.66 16.56
CA GLU A 223 -1.73 15.81 17.49
C GLU A 223 -2.92 14.98 16.99
N PRO A 224 -3.84 14.56 17.87
CA PRO A 224 -5.08 13.91 17.44
C PRO A 224 -5.86 14.82 16.46
N TYR A 225 -6.39 14.27 15.37
CA TYR A 225 -6.94 15.07 14.26
C TYR A 225 -8.14 15.94 14.67
N ASP A 226 -8.91 15.52 15.68
CA ASP A 226 -10.05 16.24 16.27
C ASP A 226 -9.76 16.76 17.70
N GLY A 227 -8.48 16.71 18.13
CA GLY A 227 -8.05 17.01 19.48
C GLY A 227 -8.34 15.92 20.52
N LYS A 228 -8.87 14.75 20.11
CA LYS A 228 -9.20 13.63 21.00
C LYS A 228 -8.70 12.28 20.51
N SER A 229 -8.79 12.01 19.21
CA SER A 229 -8.54 10.70 18.62
C SER A 229 -7.53 10.75 17.48
N TYR A 230 -6.72 9.70 17.35
CA TYR A 230 -5.93 9.40 16.16
C TYR A 230 -6.68 8.47 15.20
N THR A 231 -7.90 8.04 15.55
CA THR A 231 -8.66 7.09 14.74
C THR A 231 -10.04 7.59 14.39
N GLN A 232 -10.47 7.24 13.19
CA GLN A 232 -11.86 7.27 12.76
C GLN A 232 -12.42 5.86 12.89
N ASP A 233 -13.48 5.72 13.67
CA ASP A 233 -14.20 4.44 13.79
C ASP A 233 -14.89 4.11 12.46
N VAL A 234 -14.73 2.87 12.02
CA VAL A 234 -15.36 2.29 10.84
C VAL A 234 -16.33 1.22 11.30
N PRO A 235 -17.64 1.51 11.41
CA PRO A 235 -18.62 0.54 11.86
C PRO A 235 -18.71 -0.62 10.87
N MET A 236 -18.45 -1.84 11.36
CA MET A 236 -18.47 -3.05 10.57
C MET A 236 -19.31 -4.13 11.24
N LEU A 237 -19.74 -5.09 10.43
CA LEU A 237 -20.36 -6.30 10.93
C LEU A 237 -19.75 -7.52 10.25
N ASN A 238 -19.46 -8.51 11.07
CA ASN A 238 -19.23 -9.86 10.64
C ASN A 238 -20.60 -10.52 10.42
N SER A 239 -20.88 -11.00 9.22
CA SER A 239 -22.11 -11.71 8.88
C SER A 239 -21.79 -13.12 8.42
N GLN A 240 -22.52 -14.09 8.95
CA GLN A 240 -22.47 -15.47 8.47
C GLN A 240 -23.89 -16.04 8.42
N ILE A 241 -24.29 -16.52 7.25
CA ILE A 241 -25.55 -17.24 7.10
C ILE A 241 -25.34 -18.70 7.50
N GLN A 242 -26.00 -19.13 8.57
CA GLN A 242 -25.93 -20.50 9.10
C GLN A 242 -26.95 -21.43 8.44
N GLY A 243 -28.07 -20.86 7.99
CA GLY A 243 -29.15 -21.60 7.38
C GLY A 243 -30.29 -20.69 6.98
N GLY A 244 -31.36 -21.31 6.47
CA GLY A 244 -32.56 -20.58 6.13
C GLY A 244 -33.61 -21.47 5.51
N VAL A 245 -34.85 -20.99 5.59
CA VAL A 245 -36.03 -21.67 5.06
C VAL A 245 -36.82 -20.66 4.23
N MET A 246 -37.27 -21.09 3.06
CA MET A 246 -38.21 -20.38 2.20
C MET A 246 -39.50 -21.21 2.11
N ASN A 247 -40.66 -20.58 2.21
CA ASN A 247 -41.95 -21.24 2.02
C ASN A 247 -42.83 -20.48 1.03
N ILE A 248 -43.25 -21.19 -0.02
CA ILE A 248 -44.17 -20.70 -1.04
C ILE A 248 -45.20 -21.80 -1.31
N ALA A 249 -46.49 -21.46 -1.23
CA ALA A 249 -47.58 -22.42 -1.44
C ALA A 249 -47.50 -23.70 -0.58
N GLY A 250 -46.96 -23.62 0.65
CA GLY A 250 -46.78 -24.77 1.53
C GLY A 250 -45.58 -25.66 1.18
N GLN A 251 -44.86 -25.37 0.10
CA GLN A 251 -43.59 -26.01 -0.21
C GLN A 251 -42.47 -25.34 0.58
N GLU A 252 -41.85 -26.11 1.46
CA GLU A 252 -40.67 -25.68 2.22
C GLU A 252 -39.39 -26.01 1.44
N LEU A 253 -38.52 -25.01 1.27
CA LEU A 253 -37.21 -25.13 0.69
C LEU A 253 -36.16 -24.72 1.72
N LYS A 254 -35.17 -25.58 1.94
CA LYS A 254 -34.01 -25.25 2.79
C LYS A 254 -32.93 -24.55 1.98
N MET A 255 -32.22 -23.63 2.59
CA MET A 255 -31.09 -22.94 1.97
C MET A 255 -30.01 -23.94 1.51
N VAL A 256 -29.24 -23.57 0.49
CA VAL A 256 -28.24 -24.40 -0.21
C VAL A 256 -28.87 -25.50 -1.06
N ASP A 257 -29.84 -26.24 -0.53
CA ASP A 257 -30.46 -27.36 -1.25
C ASP A 257 -31.66 -26.97 -2.11
N GLY A 258 -32.53 -26.10 -1.61
CA GLY A 258 -33.72 -25.62 -2.29
C GLY A 258 -33.57 -24.22 -2.88
N PHE A 259 -32.81 -23.34 -2.23
CA PHE A 259 -32.57 -21.98 -2.71
C PHE A 259 -31.18 -21.45 -2.31
N LEU A 260 -30.68 -20.47 -3.05
CA LEU A 260 -29.48 -19.69 -2.74
C LEU A 260 -29.84 -18.23 -2.50
N VAL A 261 -28.93 -17.51 -1.88
CA VAL A 261 -29.09 -16.11 -1.45
C VAL A 261 -28.02 -15.28 -2.14
N TYR A 262 -28.40 -14.12 -2.66
CA TYR A 262 -27.44 -13.12 -3.09
C TYR A 262 -26.72 -12.54 -1.84
N PRO A 263 -25.39 -12.36 -1.84
CA PRO A 263 -24.67 -11.81 -0.69
C PRO A 263 -25.22 -10.45 -0.23
N GLY A 264 -25.14 -10.16 1.07
CA GLY A 264 -25.50 -8.84 1.62
C GLY A 264 -26.97 -8.66 2.06
N ILE A 265 -27.77 -9.74 2.14
CA ILE A 265 -29.15 -9.64 2.65
C ILE A 265 -29.18 -9.10 4.09
N ASN A 266 -29.88 -7.97 4.28
CA ASN A 266 -30.15 -7.36 5.58
C ASN A 266 -31.45 -7.83 6.23
N GLU A 267 -32.53 -7.89 5.47
CA GLU A 267 -33.83 -8.37 5.98
C GLU A 267 -33.76 -9.88 6.25
N ARG A 268 -33.97 -10.29 7.50
CA ARG A 268 -33.75 -11.68 7.91
C ARG A 268 -34.97 -12.55 7.66
N SER A 269 -36.15 -11.95 7.63
CA SER A 269 -37.38 -12.70 7.44
C SER A 269 -38.44 -11.86 6.77
N MET A 270 -39.25 -12.50 5.94
CA MET A 270 -40.47 -11.92 5.41
C MET A 270 -41.62 -12.90 5.56
N LYS A 271 -42.82 -12.36 5.77
CA LYS A 271 -44.04 -13.15 5.93
C LYS A 271 -45.17 -12.57 5.08
N ASP A 272 -45.92 -13.45 4.44
CA ASP A 272 -47.13 -13.16 3.68
C ASP A 272 -46.93 -12.09 2.57
N VAL A 273 -45.73 -12.03 1.97
CA VAL A 273 -45.41 -11.03 0.94
C VAL A 273 -46.04 -11.44 -0.40
N PRO A 274 -46.93 -10.65 -1.01
CA PRO A 274 -47.55 -11.02 -2.29
C PRO A 274 -46.50 -11.19 -3.39
N MET A 275 -46.70 -12.16 -4.28
CA MET A 275 -45.79 -12.46 -5.39
C MET A 275 -46.31 -11.95 -6.73
N VAL A 276 -45.40 -11.50 -7.59
CA VAL A 276 -45.70 -11.09 -8.98
C VAL A 276 -44.71 -11.72 -9.95
N PHE A 277 -45.18 -12.26 -11.06
CA PHE A 277 -44.34 -12.81 -12.11
C PHE A 277 -44.04 -11.75 -13.18
N ALA A 278 -42.77 -11.39 -13.32
CA ALA A 278 -42.30 -10.41 -14.28
C ALA A 278 -41.61 -11.04 -15.50
N GLY A 279 -42.00 -12.26 -15.89
CA GLY A 279 -41.46 -12.89 -17.09
C GLY A 279 -39.97 -13.15 -16.99
N TYR A 280 -39.19 -12.50 -17.84
CA TYR A 280 -37.72 -12.53 -17.80
C TYR A 280 -37.12 -11.30 -17.11
N GLY A 281 -37.94 -10.36 -16.62
CA GLY A 281 -37.49 -9.10 -16.04
C GLY A 281 -36.79 -8.19 -17.05
N ALA A 282 -37.09 -8.34 -18.34
CA ALA A 282 -36.40 -7.67 -19.42
C ALA A 282 -37.19 -6.49 -19.98
N SER A 283 -36.46 -5.44 -20.38
CA SER A 283 -36.98 -4.29 -21.10
C SER A 283 -36.06 -3.96 -22.28
N SER A 284 -36.64 -3.78 -23.47
CA SER A 284 -35.97 -3.28 -24.66
C SER A 284 -36.46 -1.85 -24.94
N SER A 285 -35.56 -0.98 -25.38
CA SER A 285 -35.80 0.47 -25.47
C SER A 285 -37.03 0.88 -26.28
N ASN A 286 -37.60 0.00 -27.13
CA ASN A 286 -38.89 0.22 -27.79
C ASN A 286 -39.71 -1.04 -28.15
N GLU A 287 -39.32 -2.26 -27.75
CA GLU A 287 -39.99 -3.49 -28.23
C GLU A 287 -40.88 -4.19 -27.19
N TYR A 288 -40.41 -4.30 -25.96
CA TYR A 288 -41.14 -4.96 -24.88
C TYR A 288 -40.62 -4.49 -23.53
N ASP A 289 -41.50 -4.50 -22.53
CA ASP A 289 -41.17 -4.29 -21.13
C ASP A 289 -42.04 -5.24 -20.30
N ASP A 290 -41.41 -6.21 -19.65
CA ASP A 290 -42.11 -7.21 -18.84
C ASP A 290 -42.80 -6.59 -17.60
N TYR A 291 -42.39 -5.38 -17.20
CA TYR A 291 -42.98 -4.64 -16.07
C TYR A 291 -44.18 -3.77 -16.47
N ALA A 292 -44.40 -3.49 -17.76
CA ALA A 292 -45.34 -2.46 -18.22
C ALA A 292 -46.81 -2.63 -17.78
N LYS A 293 -47.21 -3.83 -17.37
CA LYS A 293 -48.61 -4.17 -17.01
C LYS A 293 -48.75 -4.81 -15.64
N ILE A 294 -47.72 -4.72 -14.81
CA ILE A 294 -47.72 -5.31 -13.47
C ILE A 294 -47.33 -4.27 -12.43
N ASP A 295 -47.99 -4.34 -11.29
CA ASP A 295 -47.59 -3.57 -10.11
C ASP A 295 -46.67 -4.44 -9.25
N VAL A 296 -45.45 -3.98 -9.04
CA VAL A 296 -44.40 -4.69 -8.28
C VAL A 296 -44.17 -4.10 -6.89
N LYS A 297 -44.78 -2.95 -6.58
CA LYS A 297 -44.48 -2.20 -5.35
C LYS A 297 -44.83 -3.03 -4.11
N GLY A 298 -43.85 -3.25 -3.24
CA GLY A 298 -43.99 -4.02 -2.00
C GLY A 298 -44.15 -5.53 -2.21
N LYS A 299 -43.90 -6.06 -3.41
CA LYS A 299 -44.11 -7.48 -3.76
C LYS A 299 -42.79 -8.21 -3.96
N CYS A 300 -42.84 -9.53 -3.84
CA CYS A 300 -41.77 -10.41 -4.26
C CYS A 300 -41.86 -10.64 -5.77
N VAL A 301 -40.90 -10.09 -6.53
CA VAL A 301 -40.84 -10.23 -7.98
C VAL A 301 -40.14 -11.53 -8.35
N VAL A 302 -40.79 -12.35 -9.17
CA VAL A 302 -40.24 -13.61 -9.70
C VAL A 302 -39.94 -13.45 -11.18
N VAL A 303 -38.73 -13.81 -11.59
CA VAL A 303 -38.28 -13.81 -13.00
C VAL A 303 -37.65 -15.14 -13.38
N LEU A 304 -37.63 -15.44 -14.68
CA LEU A 304 -36.82 -16.51 -15.25
C LEU A 304 -35.44 -15.95 -15.64
N GLN A 305 -34.39 -16.77 -15.49
CA GLN A 305 -33.06 -16.46 -15.99
C GLN A 305 -33.03 -16.41 -17.54
N GLY A 306 -32.19 -15.53 -18.09
CA GLY A 306 -32.05 -15.28 -19.53
C GLY A 306 -33.21 -14.50 -20.13
N ASP A 307 -33.34 -14.51 -21.46
CA ASP A 307 -34.56 -14.15 -22.20
C ASP A 307 -34.59 -14.91 -23.52
N VAL A 308 -35.60 -15.76 -23.73
CA VAL A 308 -35.71 -16.57 -24.95
C VAL A 308 -36.02 -15.74 -26.20
N ARG A 309 -36.45 -14.48 -26.05
CA ARG A 309 -36.66 -13.54 -27.15
C ARG A 309 -35.34 -12.96 -27.66
N ASN A 310 -34.35 -12.82 -26.77
CA ASN A 310 -33.06 -12.22 -27.06
C ASN A 310 -31.95 -12.92 -26.24
N PRO A 311 -31.55 -14.14 -26.62
CA PRO A 311 -30.65 -14.97 -25.82
C PRO A 311 -29.23 -14.40 -25.73
N ASP A 312 -28.81 -13.58 -26.69
CA ASP A 312 -27.47 -13.01 -26.77
C ASP A 312 -27.33 -11.67 -26.03
N SER A 313 -28.43 -11.12 -25.49
CA SER A 313 -28.40 -9.85 -24.77
C SER A 313 -27.74 -10.01 -23.40
N GLU A 314 -26.64 -9.28 -23.19
CA GLU A 314 -25.91 -9.25 -21.92
C GLU A 314 -26.78 -8.75 -20.76
N SER A 315 -27.59 -7.70 -20.99
CA SER A 315 -28.58 -7.22 -20.02
C SER A 315 -29.69 -8.24 -19.73
N ALA A 316 -30.09 -9.04 -20.72
CA ALA A 316 -31.08 -10.10 -20.53
C ALA A 316 -30.52 -11.29 -19.73
N ASN A 317 -29.20 -11.44 -19.69
CA ASN A 317 -28.50 -12.48 -18.95
C ASN A 317 -27.99 -12.02 -17.56
N SER A 318 -27.95 -10.70 -17.32
CA SER A 318 -27.54 -10.10 -16.04
C SER A 318 -28.66 -10.15 -14.98
N SER A 319 -28.51 -11.01 -13.97
CA SER A 319 -29.41 -11.04 -12.80
C SER A 319 -29.34 -9.74 -11.99
N THR A 320 -28.19 -9.05 -11.98
CA THR A 320 -27.97 -7.79 -11.27
C THR A 320 -28.85 -6.67 -11.85
N SER A 321 -28.80 -6.47 -13.15
CA SER A 321 -29.56 -5.40 -13.81
C SER A 321 -31.07 -5.60 -13.70
N LYS A 322 -31.53 -6.87 -13.70
CA LYS A 322 -32.95 -7.20 -13.48
C LYS A 322 -33.40 -6.91 -12.04
N ARG A 323 -32.55 -7.19 -11.06
CA ARG A 323 -32.79 -6.87 -9.65
C ARG A 323 -32.92 -5.35 -9.46
N GLU A 324 -31.93 -4.59 -9.93
CA GLU A 324 -31.91 -3.12 -9.84
C GLU A 324 -33.15 -2.50 -10.49
N ARG A 325 -33.61 -3.06 -11.62
CA ARG A 325 -34.86 -2.61 -12.24
C ARG A 325 -36.07 -2.87 -11.34
N ALA A 326 -36.22 -4.08 -10.79
CA ALA A 326 -37.33 -4.40 -9.89
C ALA A 326 -37.33 -3.52 -8.63
N GLU A 327 -36.15 -3.28 -8.08
CA GLU A 327 -35.88 -2.42 -6.94
C GLU A 327 -36.25 -0.96 -7.22
N SER A 328 -35.85 -0.40 -8.38
CA SER A 328 -36.23 0.95 -8.82
C SER A 328 -37.74 1.17 -8.93
N LEU A 329 -38.50 0.09 -9.12
CA LEU A 329 -39.96 0.08 -9.19
C LEU A 329 -40.63 -0.22 -7.83
N GLY A 330 -39.84 -0.41 -6.78
CA GLY A 330 -40.30 -0.59 -5.40
C GLY A 330 -40.60 -2.03 -5.00
N ALA A 331 -40.02 -3.05 -5.67
CA ALA A 331 -40.12 -4.44 -5.23
C ALA A 331 -39.64 -4.61 -3.77
N ALA A 332 -40.21 -5.57 -3.05
CA ALA A 332 -39.77 -5.89 -1.68
C ALA A 332 -38.73 -7.02 -1.65
N ALA A 333 -38.78 -7.95 -2.61
CA ALA A 333 -37.85 -9.06 -2.75
C ALA A 333 -37.76 -9.49 -4.21
N PHE A 334 -36.71 -10.24 -4.56
CA PHE A 334 -36.46 -10.71 -5.92
C PHE A 334 -36.10 -12.19 -5.96
N ILE A 335 -36.71 -12.96 -6.85
CA ILE A 335 -36.42 -14.38 -7.06
C ILE A 335 -36.08 -14.61 -8.53
N VAL A 336 -34.90 -15.19 -8.77
CA VAL A 336 -34.48 -15.66 -10.09
C VAL A 336 -34.64 -17.18 -10.15
N VAL A 337 -35.50 -17.64 -11.07
CA VAL A 337 -35.67 -19.06 -11.39
C VAL A 337 -34.66 -19.44 -12.47
N MET A 338 -33.73 -20.33 -12.10
CA MET A 338 -32.61 -20.75 -12.94
C MET A 338 -32.85 -22.13 -13.57
N PRO A 339 -32.41 -22.36 -14.83
CA PRO A 339 -32.30 -23.71 -15.37
C PRO A 339 -31.46 -24.61 -14.46
N ASN A 340 -31.78 -25.90 -14.44
CA ASN A 340 -31.25 -26.82 -13.43
C ASN A 340 -29.74 -27.08 -13.59
N SER A 341 -29.25 -27.08 -14.84
CA SER A 341 -27.83 -27.13 -15.17
C SER A 341 -27.08 -25.93 -14.59
N ASP A 342 -27.64 -24.73 -14.80
CA ASP A 342 -27.01 -23.47 -14.47
C ASP A 342 -27.03 -23.26 -12.96
N TYR A 343 -28.13 -23.63 -12.30
CA TYR A 343 -28.26 -23.63 -10.85
C TYR A 343 -27.23 -24.55 -10.20
N SER A 344 -26.96 -25.74 -10.76
CA SER A 344 -25.99 -26.68 -10.18
C SER A 344 -24.57 -26.11 -10.22
N THR A 345 -24.16 -25.53 -11.35
CA THR A 345 -22.87 -24.84 -11.50
C THR A 345 -22.80 -23.60 -10.62
N PHE A 346 -23.87 -22.81 -10.55
CA PHE A 346 -23.96 -21.62 -9.72
C PHE A 346 -23.90 -21.95 -8.22
N LYS A 347 -24.62 -22.98 -7.76
CA LYS A 347 -24.57 -23.52 -6.39
C LYS A 347 -23.14 -23.91 -6.01
N GLY A 348 -22.42 -24.62 -6.88
CA GLY A 348 -21.04 -25.02 -6.64
C GLY A 348 -20.13 -23.81 -6.34
N ARG A 349 -20.29 -22.73 -7.10
CA ARG A 349 -19.54 -21.47 -6.91
C ARG A 349 -19.98 -20.69 -5.67
N MET A 350 -21.30 -20.57 -5.47
CA MET A 350 -21.87 -19.68 -4.45
C MET A 350 -21.85 -20.25 -3.03
N LYS A 351 -21.90 -21.59 -2.89
CA LYS A 351 -21.95 -22.25 -1.57
C LYS A 351 -20.84 -21.74 -0.66
N PHE A 352 -19.61 -21.62 -1.18
CA PHE A 352 -18.45 -21.16 -0.43
C PHE A 352 -18.60 -19.73 0.08
N TYR A 353 -18.98 -18.79 -0.80
CA TYR A 353 -19.13 -17.37 -0.45
C TYR A 353 -20.27 -17.10 0.53
N MET A 354 -21.37 -17.86 0.43
CA MET A 354 -22.57 -17.61 1.25
C MET A 354 -22.47 -18.14 2.68
N THR A 355 -21.71 -19.22 2.90
CA THR A 355 -21.59 -19.86 4.22
C THR A 355 -20.36 -19.41 5.00
N ARG A 356 -19.42 -18.72 4.34
CA ARG A 356 -18.27 -18.12 5.02
C ARG A 356 -18.70 -16.88 5.78
N LYS A 357 -17.93 -16.57 6.81
CA LYS A 357 -18.00 -15.30 7.52
C LYS A 357 -17.52 -14.22 6.55
N SER A 358 -18.31 -13.17 6.36
CA SER A 358 -17.93 -11.99 5.59
C SER A 358 -17.95 -10.76 6.48
N THR A 359 -17.02 -9.84 6.25
CA THR A 359 -17.01 -8.53 6.89
C THR A 359 -17.58 -7.52 5.91
N ILE A 360 -18.52 -6.69 6.35
CA ILE A 360 -19.07 -5.58 5.57
C ILE A 360 -19.22 -4.34 6.45
N LEU A 361 -19.36 -3.16 5.84
CA LEU A 361 -19.73 -1.94 6.57
C LEU A 361 -21.12 -2.08 7.20
N ASN A 362 -21.24 -1.64 8.46
CA ASN A 362 -22.52 -1.54 9.16
C ASN A 362 -23.20 -0.22 8.80
N ARG A 363 -23.83 -0.21 7.63
CA ARG A 363 -24.59 0.94 7.11
C ARG A 363 -25.95 1.02 7.81
N THR A 364 -26.11 1.99 8.69
CA THR A 364 -27.34 2.19 9.48
C THR A 364 -28.32 3.15 8.82
N LYS A 365 -27.91 3.88 7.78
CA LYS A 365 -28.78 4.81 7.04
C LYS A 365 -29.59 4.09 5.96
N VAL A 366 -30.88 4.38 5.91
CA VAL A 366 -31.78 3.91 4.84
C VAL A 366 -31.31 4.51 3.51
N GLY A 367 -30.94 3.65 2.55
CA GLY A 367 -30.50 4.06 1.21
C GLY A 367 -29.04 3.72 0.86
N GLU A 368 -28.24 3.20 1.79
CA GLU A 368 -26.85 2.78 1.52
C GLU A 368 -26.76 1.24 1.32
N GLY A 369 -26.37 0.77 0.12
CA GLY A 369 -26.13 -0.66 -0.21
C GLY A 369 -27.25 -1.36 -1.02
N ALA A 370 -27.05 -2.62 -1.41
CA ALA A 370 -28.02 -3.43 -2.16
C ALA A 370 -29.31 -3.63 -1.32
N SER A 371 -30.46 -3.18 -1.84
CA SER A 371 -31.58 -2.72 -1.02
C SER A 371 -32.67 -3.77 -0.77
N ILE A 372 -32.75 -4.83 -1.58
CA ILE A 372 -33.79 -5.89 -1.43
C ILE A 372 -33.24 -7.32 -1.37
N PRO A 373 -33.84 -8.21 -0.54
CA PRO A 373 -33.54 -9.65 -0.50
C PRO A 373 -33.66 -10.32 -1.87
N THR A 374 -32.60 -11.00 -2.31
CA THR A 374 -32.56 -11.67 -3.61
C THR A 374 -32.19 -13.14 -3.48
N PHE A 375 -32.97 -14.00 -4.14
CA PHE A 375 -32.85 -15.45 -4.06
C PHE A 375 -32.75 -16.10 -5.44
N PHE A 376 -32.04 -17.21 -5.49
CA PHE A 376 -31.94 -18.05 -6.68
C PHE A 376 -32.54 -19.42 -6.38
N VAL A 377 -33.40 -19.90 -7.26
CA VAL A 377 -34.09 -21.19 -7.10
C VAL A 377 -34.02 -21.96 -8.40
N ARG A 378 -33.94 -23.28 -8.31
CA ARG A 378 -33.95 -24.14 -9.49
C ARG A 378 -35.37 -24.25 -10.06
N GLU A 379 -35.46 -24.42 -11.37
CA GLU A 379 -36.72 -24.49 -12.10
C GLU A 379 -37.66 -25.57 -11.58
N GLU A 380 -37.15 -26.76 -11.21
CA GLU A 380 -38.04 -27.82 -10.72
C GLU A 380 -38.68 -27.49 -9.37
N ALA A 381 -38.01 -26.68 -8.54
CA ALA A 381 -38.58 -26.22 -7.28
C ALA A 381 -39.70 -25.18 -7.56
N ALA A 382 -39.46 -24.30 -8.53
CA ALA A 382 -40.42 -23.27 -8.91
C ALA A 382 -41.64 -23.83 -9.66
N ASP A 383 -41.51 -24.90 -10.44
CA ASP A 383 -42.60 -25.51 -11.21
C ASP A 383 -43.85 -25.78 -10.36
N ALA A 384 -43.67 -26.24 -9.12
CA ALA A 384 -44.78 -26.45 -8.18
C ALA A 384 -45.55 -25.17 -7.86
N TRP A 385 -44.88 -24.02 -7.81
CA TRP A 385 -45.51 -22.71 -7.60
C TRP A 385 -46.33 -22.30 -8.81
N PHE A 386 -45.76 -22.46 -10.01
CA PHE A 386 -46.45 -22.14 -11.25
C PHE A 386 -47.67 -23.05 -11.50
N ASP A 387 -47.59 -24.32 -11.08
CA ASP A 387 -48.72 -25.25 -11.17
C ASP A 387 -49.81 -24.95 -10.11
N THR A 388 -49.43 -24.41 -8.95
CA THR A 388 -50.37 -23.97 -7.92
C THR A 388 -51.01 -22.61 -8.26
N SER A 389 -50.29 -21.75 -8.98
CA SER A 389 -50.80 -20.46 -9.42
C SER A 389 -52.00 -20.64 -10.36
N LYS A 390 -53.12 -19.99 -10.02
CA LYS A 390 -54.30 -19.95 -10.89
C LYS A 390 -54.16 -18.93 -12.03
N ASN A 391 -53.18 -18.02 -11.92
CA ASN A 391 -53.05 -16.84 -12.76
C ASN A 391 -51.94 -16.97 -13.80
N ILE A 392 -50.85 -17.67 -13.45
CA ILE A 392 -49.66 -17.81 -14.30
C ILE A 392 -49.60 -19.22 -14.90
N LYS A 393 -49.17 -19.34 -16.16
CA LYS A 393 -48.99 -20.65 -16.81
C LYS A 393 -47.67 -21.28 -16.37
N ASN A 394 -47.54 -22.61 -16.47
CA ASN A 394 -46.27 -23.28 -16.21
C ASN A 394 -45.10 -22.79 -17.10
N ILE A 395 -43.89 -22.95 -16.58
CA ILE A 395 -42.66 -22.38 -17.14
C ILE A 395 -42.43 -22.86 -18.58
N ALA A 396 -42.63 -24.16 -18.84
CA ALA A 396 -42.50 -24.74 -20.18
C ALA A 396 -43.42 -24.07 -21.23
N LYS A 397 -44.67 -23.77 -20.88
CA LYS A 397 -45.61 -23.06 -21.77
C LYS A 397 -45.19 -21.61 -22.00
N ILE A 398 -44.67 -20.93 -20.98
CA ILE A 398 -44.16 -19.57 -21.09
C ILE A 398 -42.98 -19.53 -22.06
N LYS A 399 -41.94 -20.35 -21.84
CA LYS A 399 -40.75 -20.46 -22.70
C LYS A 399 -41.14 -20.75 -24.15
N LYS A 400 -42.03 -21.73 -24.37
CA LYS A 400 -42.51 -22.10 -25.71
C LYS A 400 -43.23 -20.96 -26.42
N LYS A 401 -44.04 -20.18 -25.69
CA LYS A 401 -44.75 -19.02 -26.27
C LYS A 401 -43.79 -17.86 -26.57
N GLY A 402 -42.83 -17.61 -25.68
CA GLY A 402 -41.76 -16.63 -25.89
C GLY A 402 -40.97 -16.91 -27.16
N MET A 403 -40.44 -18.14 -27.31
CA MET A 403 -39.69 -18.56 -28.51
C MET A 403 -40.52 -18.47 -29.80
N LYS A 404 -41.81 -18.83 -29.77
CA LYS A 404 -42.63 -18.90 -30.99
C LYS A 404 -43.29 -17.59 -31.39
N LYS A 405 -43.61 -16.72 -30.43
CA LYS A 405 -44.46 -15.55 -30.65
C LYS A 405 -43.86 -14.24 -30.13
N GLY A 406 -42.70 -14.28 -29.48
CA GLY A 406 -42.13 -13.10 -28.82
C GLY A 406 -42.93 -12.60 -27.60
N VAL A 407 -43.93 -13.36 -27.13
CA VAL A 407 -44.85 -12.94 -26.06
C VAL A 407 -44.60 -13.72 -24.79
N VAL A 408 -44.33 -13.01 -23.70
CA VAL A 408 -44.11 -13.54 -22.36
C VAL A 408 -45.30 -13.21 -21.47
N THR A 409 -45.74 -14.17 -20.67
CA THR A 409 -46.82 -13.96 -19.69
C THR A 409 -46.23 -13.27 -18.47
N THR A 410 -46.85 -12.20 -18.00
CA THR A 410 -46.55 -11.52 -16.73
C THR A 410 -47.86 -11.30 -15.96
N GLY A 411 -47.79 -11.13 -14.64
CA GLY A 411 -48.99 -10.90 -13.84
C GLY A 411 -48.85 -11.24 -12.37
N ASP A 412 -49.92 -11.02 -11.62
CA ASP A 412 -50.04 -11.46 -10.23
C ASP A 412 -49.88 -12.98 -10.12
N PHE A 413 -48.96 -13.43 -9.26
CA PHE A 413 -48.70 -14.85 -9.06
C PHE A 413 -49.84 -15.52 -8.27
N GLY A 414 -50.59 -14.76 -7.48
CA GLY A 414 -51.66 -15.27 -6.62
C GLY A 414 -51.17 -16.12 -5.44
N LEU A 415 -49.88 -16.01 -5.09
CA LEU A 415 -49.22 -16.70 -3.99
C LEU A 415 -48.53 -15.69 -3.06
N ALA A 416 -48.19 -16.15 -1.86
CA ALA A 416 -47.43 -15.39 -0.88
C ALA A 416 -46.05 -16.03 -0.65
N PHE A 417 -45.05 -15.17 -0.52
CA PHE A 417 -43.66 -15.48 -0.26
C PHE A 417 -43.35 -15.32 1.22
N ASN A 418 -42.70 -16.33 1.80
CA ASN A 418 -42.19 -16.32 3.15
C ASN A 418 -40.76 -16.81 3.16
N TYR A 419 -39.90 -16.21 3.97
CA TYR A 419 -38.60 -16.78 4.28
C TYR A 419 -38.11 -16.36 5.66
N ASN A 420 -37.17 -17.14 6.18
CA ASN A 420 -36.40 -16.82 7.37
C ASN A 420 -34.96 -17.29 7.17
N LEU A 421 -33.99 -16.42 7.38
CA LEU A 421 -32.57 -16.73 7.38
C LEU A 421 -32.04 -16.73 8.82
N GLU A 422 -31.25 -17.75 9.14
CA GLU A 422 -30.47 -17.83 10.35
C GLU A 422 -29.13 -17.15 10.08
N ILE A 423 -29.00 -15.88 10.48
CA ILE A 423 -27.80 -15.08 10.27
C ILE A 423 -27.17 -14.76 11.63
N ASN A 424 -25.92 -15.18 11.81
CA ASN A 424 -25.10 -14.70 12.90
C ASN A 424 -24.46 -13.37 12.50
N ARG A 425 -24.67 -12.32 13.30
CA ARG A 425 -24.05 -11.01 13.09
C ARG A 425 -23.36 -10.56 14.36
N THR A 426 -22.11 -10.14 14.22
CA THR A 426 -21.36 -9.51 15.28
C THR A 426 -20.86 -8.16 14.80
N GLU A 427 -21.29 -7.10 15.47
CA GLU A 427 -20.84 -5.74 15.20
C GLU A 427 -19.50 -5.49 15.89
N PHE A 428 -18.65 -4.71 15.24
CA PHE A 428 -17.39 -4.21 15.78
C PHE A 428 -17.00 -2.93 15.03
N ASN A 429 -16.06 -2.16 15.57
CA ASN A 429 -15.50 -1.00 14.88
C ASN A 429 -14.09 -1.34 14.42
N GLY A 430 -13.86 -1.25 13.11
CA GLY A 430 -12.51 -1.07 12.58
C GLY A 430 -12.02 0.36 12.86
N LYS A 431 -10.73 0.61 12.64
CA LYS A 431 -10.10 1.91 12.84
C LYS A 431 -9.31 2.33 11.61
N ASN A 432 -9.72 3.41 10.94
CA ASN A 432 -8.75 4.14 10.13
C ASN A 432 -7.85 4.91 11.11
N VAL A 433 -6.54 4.87 10.92
CA VAL A 433 -5.56 5.62 11.74
C VAL A 433 -5.08 6.86 10.96
N LEU A 434 -5.27 8.03 11.54
CA LEU A 434 -5.09 9.33 10.91
C LEU A 434 -3.97 10.12 11.60
N ALA A 435 -3.00 10.57 10.82
CA ALA A 435 -1.98 11.53 11.23
C ALA A 435 -2.05 12.77 10.34
N TYR A 436 -2.65 13.83 10.88
CA TYR A 436 -2.85 15.10 10.18
C TYR A 436 -1.75 16.10 10.51
N LEU A 437 -1.09 16.65 9.48
CA LEU A 437 -0.11 17.72 9.60
C LEU A 437 -0.69 19.00 8.95
N PRO A 438 -0.98 20.05 9.73
CA PRO A 438 -1.53 21.28 9.18
C PRO A 438 -0.53 22.01 8.29
N GLY A 439 -1.02 22.58 7.20
CA GLY A 439 -0.27 23.42 6.29
C GLY A 439 0.16 24.75 6.93
N THR A 440 1.30 25.27 6.48
CA THR A 440 1.90 26.52 6.99
C THR A 440 1.32 27.78 6.32
N ASP A 441 0.72 27.63 5.13
CA ASP A 441 0.15 28.73 4.37
C ASP A 441 -1.32 28.95 4.76
N LYS A 442 -1.66 30.18 5.17
CA LYS A 442 -2.99 30.52 5.67
C LYS A 442 -4.12 30.31 4.66
N ASP A 443 -3.82 30.40 3.36
CA ASP A 443 -4.81 30.35 2.29
C ASP A 443 -4.89 28.93 1.70
N LEU A 444 -3.83 28.12 1.83
CA LEU A 444 -3.76 26.76 1.26
C LEU A 444 -3.92 25.64 2.30
N LYS A 445 -3.80 25.92 3.60
CA LYS A 445 -3.86 24.88 4.65
C LYS A 445 -5.18 24.11 4.73
N GLU A 446 -6.28 24.62 4.18
CA GLU A 446 -7.55 23.90 4.15
C GLU A 446 -7.58 22.85 3.03
N GLU A 447 -6.67 22.94 2.05
CA GLU A 447 -6.47 21.92 1.02
C GLU A 447 -5.61 20.78 1.57
N VAL A 448 -6.01 19.54 1.27
CA VAL A 448 -5.41 18.34 1.86
C VAL A 448 -4.89 17.40 0.78
N VAL A 449 -3.62 17.03 0.83
CA VAL A 449 -3.11 15.84 0.13
C VAL A 449 -3.27 14.65 1.07
N VAL A 450 -3.90 13.58 0.59
CA VAL A 450 -4.13 12.37 1.40
C VAL A 450 -3.15 11.29 0.92
N ILE A 451 -2.40 10.69 1.83
CA ILE A 451 -1.48 9.58 1.54
C ILE A 451 -1.98 8.35 2.27
N THR A 452 -2.33 7.30 1.53
CA THR A 452 -2.98 6.09 2.06
C THR A 452 -2.15 4.83 1.89
N SER A 453 -2.45 3.86 2.75
CA SER A 453 -2.07 2.45 2.66
C SER A 453 -3.05 1.68 3.54
N HIS A 454 -3.45 0.46 3.21
CA HIS A 454 -4.11 -0.38 4.21
C HIS A 454 -3.09 -0.99 5.17
N TYR A 455 -3.57 -1.43 6.34
CA TYR A 455 -2.74 -2.12 7.35
C TYR A 455 -3.27 -3.52 7.76
N ASP A 456 -4.43 -3.92 7.25
CA ASP A 456 -5.00 -5.25 7.48
C ASP A 456 -4.65 -6.24 6.37
N HIS A 457 -4.42 -7.49 6.76
CA HIS A 457 -4.21 -8.60 5.83
C HIS A 457 -5.22 -9.73 6.09
N ILE A 458 -4.97 -10.95 5.62
CA ILE A 458 -5.96 -12.05 5.64
C ILE A 458 -5.95 -12.92 6.90
N GLY A 459 -5.04 -12.68 7.85
CA GLY A 459 -4.99 -13.37 9.14
C GLY A 459 -4.44 -14.80 9.09
N ILE A 460 -5.04 -15.69 9.89
CA ILE A 460 -4.61 -17.08 10.03
C ILE A 460 -5.49 -17.98 9.17
N ILE A 461 -4.89 -18.68 8.21
CA ILE A 461 -5.59 -19.61 7.31
C ILE A 461 -4.98 -21.00 7.49
N ASP A 462 -5.83 -21.99 7.76
CA ASP A 462 -5.44 -23.38 7.96
C ASP A 462 -4.33 -23.61 9.02
N GLY A 463 -4.23 -22.69 9.99
CA GLY A 463 -3.26 -22.74 11.09
C GLY A 463 -1.97 -21.97 10.83
N GLU A 464 -1.75 -21.46 9.62
CA GLU A 464 -0.59 -20.67 9.23
C GLU A 464 -0.92 -19.17 9.28
N VAL A 465 0.03 -18.37 9.76
CA VAL A 465 -0.11 -16.91 9.78
C VAL A 465 0.27 -16.33 8.42
N ASN A 466 -0.60 -15.54 7.82
CA ASN A 466 -0.30 -14.79 6.60
C ASN A 466 0.17 -13.41 7.03
N ASN A 467 1.49 -13.20 7.09
CA ASN A 467 2.08 -12.01 7.73
C ASN A 467 1.97 -10.74 6.90
N GLY A 468 1.85 -10.85 5.58
CA GLY A 468 1.59 -9.72 4.69
C GLY A 468 2.73 -8.70 4.71
N ALA A 469 3.97 -9.14 4.47
CA ALA A 469 5.12 -8.26 4.47
C ALA A 469 5.10 -7.29 3.29
N ASP A 470 4.72 -7.74 2.10
CA ASP A 470 4.55 -6.86 0.94
C ASP A 470 3.12 -6.32 0.87
N ASP A 471 2.15 -7.23 0.99
CA ASP A 471 0.72 -6.99 1.03
C ASP A 471 0.20 -7.08 2.47
N ASP A 472 0.19 -6.01 3.24
CA ASP A 472 0.31 -4.59 2.86
C ASP A 472 1.45 -3.86 3.58
N GLY A 473 2.24 -4.62 4.33
CA GLY A 473 3.15 -4.07 5.33
C GLY A 473 4.13 -3.08 4.71
N SER A 474 4.56 -3.33 3.48
CA SER A 474 5.46 -2.46 2.71
C SER A 474 4.87 -1.05 2.50
N GLY A 475 3.58 -0.95 2.17
CA GLY A 475 2.86 0.30 2.03
C GLY A 475 2.73 1.00 3.38
N THR A 476 2.22 0.27 4.39
CA THR A 476 1.99 0.81 5.74
C THR A 476 3.23 1.47 6.34
N VAL A 477 4.38 0.80 6.34
CA VAL A 477 5.59 1.36 6.96
C VAL A 477 6.24 2.46 6.12
N THR A 478 5.94 2.52 4.82
CA THR A 478 6.36 3.62 3.95
C THR A 478 5.58 4.89 4.28
N VAL A 479 4.26 4.79 4.49
CA VAL A 479 3.44 5.91 4.96
C VAL A 479 3.90 6.41 6.33
N MET A 480 4.24 5.51 7.25
CA MET A 480 4.85 5.87 8.55
C MET A 480 6.12 6.71 8.37
N GLU A 481 7.02 6.28 7.48
CA GLU A 481 8.30 6.94 7.27
C GLU A 481 8.13 8.29 6.55
N LEU A 482 7.19 8.40 5.60
CA LEU A 482 6.79 9.69 5.02
C LEU A 482 6.29 10.65 6.11
N ALA A 483 5.41 10.20 7.02
CA ALA A 483 4.92 11.01 8.12
C ALA A 483 6.06 11.52 9.02
N ARG A 484 7.07 10.67 9.32
CA ARG A 484 8.27 11.07 10.06
C ARG A 484 9.06 12.17 9.35
N ILE A 485 9.25 12.04 8.04
CA ILE A 485 10.03 12.98 7.23
C ILE A 485 9.31 14.34 7.15
N PHE A 486 8.02 14.36 6.86
CA PHE A 486 7.22 15.59 6.81
C PHE A 486 7.11 16.27 8.19
N MET A 487 6.92 15.50 9.27
CA MET A 487 6.95 16.04 10.63
C MET A 487 8.33 16.65 10.97
N LYS A 488 9.42 16.02 10.51
CA LYS A 488 10.77 16.57 10.67
C LYS A 488 10.92 17.88 9.90
N ALA A 489 10.42 17.97 8.67
CA ALA A 489 10.43 19.19 7.87
C ALA A 489 9.66 20.33 8.57
N TYR A 490 8.44 20.03 9.01
CA TYR A 490 7.60 20.95 9.78
C TYR A 490 8.30 21.51 11.03
N LYS A 491 8.91 20.63 11.84
CA LYS A 491 9.65 21.04 13.06
C LYS A 491 10.89 21.89 12.78
N ASN A 492 11.45 21.83 11.57
CA ASN A 492 12.58 22.68 11.18
C ASN A 492 12.15 24.00 10.53
N GLY A 493 10.84 24.26 10.40
CA GLY A 493 10.31 25.46 9.71
C GLY A 493 10.19 25.31 8.19
N ASP A 494 10.42 24.10 7.66
CA ASP A 494 10.29 23.76 6.24
C ASP A 494 9.02 22.93 5.97
N GLY A 495 7.97 23.15 6.77
CA GLY A 495 6.70 22.41 6.66
C GLY A 495 5.96 22.69 5.35
N PRO A 496 5.07 21.79 4.92
CA PRO A 496 4.30 21.97 3.69
C PRO A 496 3.36 23.19 3.78
N ARG A 497 3.05 23.82 2.64
CA ARG A 497 2.09 24.93 2.56
C ARG A 497 0.65 24.47 2.72
N ARG A 498 0.27 23.42 1.99
CA ARG A 498 -0.99 22.68 2.17
C ARG A 498 -0.89 21.69 3.32
N SER A 499 -2.04 21.23 3.80
CA SER A 499 -2.08 20.16 4.80
C SER A 499 -1.86 18.79 4.16
N VAL A 500 -1.34 17.85 4.94
CA VAL A 500 -1.21 16.45 4.56
C VAL A 500 -1.88 15.56 5.60
N LEU A 501 -2.64 14.58 5.13
CA LEU A 501 -3.22 13.51 5.94
C LEU A 501 -2.54 12.19 5.57
N PHE A 502 -1.77 11.62 6.48
CA PHE A 502 -1.31 10.24 6.39
C PHE A 502 -2.40 9.36 7.01
N MET A 503 -2.94 8.43 6.23
CA MET A 503 -4.09 7.62 6.65
C MET A 503 -3.85 6.15 6.35
N ASN A 504 -3.65 5.36 7.42
CA ASN A 504 -3.65 3.91 7.32
C ASN A 504 -5.08 3.41 7.48
N VAL A 505 -5.62 2.74 6.47
CA VAL A 505 -7.03 2.28 6.45
C VAL A 505 -7.16 0.80 6.78
N VAL A 506 -8.35 0.42 7.26
CA VAL A 506 -8.68 -0.96 7.64
C VAL A 506 -9.74 -1.54 6.71
N GLY A 507 -9.75 -2.85 6.52
CA GLY A 507 -10.78 -3.57 5.78
C GLY A 507 -10.61 -3.51 4.27
N GLU A 508 -9.40 -3.24 3.78
CA GLU A 508 -9.11 -3.29 2.33
C GLU A 508 -9.37 -4.69 1.80
N GLU A 509 -8.84 -5.70 2.51
CA GLU A 509 -8.94 -7.13 2.21
C GLU A 509 -10.37 -7.68 2.24
N LYS A 510 -11.27 -6.89 2.83
CA LYS A 510 -12.69 -7.19 2.96
C LYS A 510 -13.54 -6.40 1.95
N GLY A 511 -12.90 -5.65 1.05
CA GLY A 511 -13.53 -4.88 -0.02
C GLY A 511 -13.42 -3.37 0.17
N LEU A 512 -12.22 -2.85 0.46
CA LEU A 512 -11.93 -1.40 0.55
C LEU A 512 -12.76 -0.66 1.61
N LEU A 513 -13.13 -1.34 2.70
CA LEU A 513 -14.18 -0.86 3.60
C LEU A 513 -13.80 0.44 4.33
N GLY A 514 -12.55 0.56 4.78
CA GLY A 514 -12.07 1.73 5.53
C GLY A 514 -11.96 2.98 4.66
N SER A 515 -11.42 2.86 3.44
CA SER A 515 -11.37 3.98 2.50
C SER A 515 -12.74 4.35 1.96
N GLU A 516 -13.63 3.38 1.73
CA GLU A 516 -15.03 3.64 1.38
C GLU A 516 -15.74 4.42 2.50
N TRP A 517 -15.57 3.99 3.74
CA TRP A 517 -16.16 4.71 4.87
C TRP A 517 -15.63 6.13 4.98
N TYR A 518 -14.33 6.34 4.79
CA TYR A 518 -13.75 7.67 4.81
C TYR A 518 -14.31 8.55 3.68
N SER A 519 -14.39 8.05 2.44
CA SER A 519 -14.91 8.84 1.31
C SER A 519 -16.37 9.26 1.52
N ASP A 520 -17.17 8.37 2.13
CA ASP A 520 -18.59 8.61 2.39
C ASP A 520 -18.83 9.46 3.67
N HIS A 521 -17.88 9.42 4.62
CA HIS A 521 -17.94 10.10 5.92
C HIS A 521 -16.62 10.82 6.23
N PRO A 522 -16.18 11.77 5.40
CA PRO A 522 -14.82 12.27 5.47
C PRO A 522 -14.64 13.19 6.69
N VAL A 523 -13.53 13.04 7.41
CA VAL A 523 -13.25 13.90 8.59
C VAL A 523 -12.80 15.31 8.18
N PHE A 524 -12.22 15.44 6.99
CA PHE A 524 -11.95 16.70 6.29
C PHE A 524 -12.81 16.74 5.03
N PRO A 525 -13.43 17.88 4.66
CA PRO A 525 -14.32 17.94 3.50
C PRO A 525 -13.68 17.33 2.24
N LEU A 526 -14.37 16.41 1.59
CA LEU A 526 -13.79 15.63 0.49
C LEU A 526 -13.40 16.53 -0.69
N GLU A 527 -14.18 17.60 -0.93
CA GLU A 527 -13.91 18.63 -1.94
C GLU A 527 -12.58 19.39 -1.73
N ASN A 528 -12.05 19.40 -0.50
CA ASN A 528 -10.76 20.01 -0.19
C ASN A 528 -9.58 19.08 -0.49
N THR A 529 -9.85 17.80 -0.80
CA THR A 529 -8.81 16.86 -1.18
C THR A 529 -8.22 17.28 -2.53
N VAL A 530 -6.88 17.39 -2.58
CA VAL A 530 -6.12 17.75 -3.78
C VAL A 530 -5.83 16.52 -4.62
N ALA A 531 -5.33 15.48 -3.98
CA ALA A 531 -5.06 14.18 -4.56
C ALA A 531 -4.99 13.12 -3.46
N ASN A 532 -5.18 11.86 -3.84
CA ASN A 532 -4.82 10.71 -3.03
C ASN A 532 -3.58 10.01 -3.61
N LEU A 533 -2.58 9.75 -2.76
CA LEU A 533 -1.40 8.95 -3.09
C LEU A 533 -1.46 7.65 -2.28
N ASN A 534 -1.87 6.56 -2.92
CA ASN A 534 -2.00 5.25 -2.30
C ASN A 534 -0.74 4.42 -2.52
N ILE A 535 -0.21 3.82 -1.46
CA ILE A 535 1.03 3.05 -1.49
C ILE A 535 0.72 1.65 -0.94
N ASP A 536 0.87 0.64 -1.80
CA ASP A 536 0.58 -0.74 -1.44
C ASP A 536 1.38 -1.71 -2.35
N MET A 537 1.87 -2.82 -1.79
CA MET A 537 2.76 -3.80 -2.42
C MET A 537 3.93 -3.17 -3.21
N ILE A 538 4.85 -2.50 -2.52
CA ILE A 538 6.00 -1.80 -3.15
C ILE A 538 7.37 -2.42 -2.86
N GLY A 539 7.37 -3.53 -2.12
CA GLY A 539 8.54 -4.21 -1.58
C GLY A 539 9.02 -5.40 -2.40
N ARG A 540 8.25 -5.92 -3.37
CA ARG A 540 8.66 -7.06 -4.22
C ARG A 540 8.48 -6.77 -5.71
N VAL A 541 8.75 -7.77 -6.54
CA VAL A 541 8.56 -7.72 -8.00
C VAL A 541 7.56 -8.76 -8.45
N ASP A 542 6.87 -8.48 -9.55
CA ASP A 542 5.97 -9.42 -10.22
C ASP A 542 6.70 -10.29 -11.25
N GLU A 543 5.98 -11.24 -11.84
CA GLU A 543 6.53 -12.13 -12.87
C GLU A 543 6.99 -11.37 -14.13
N ALA A 544 6.33 -10.26 -14.48
CA ALA A 544 6.66 -9.47 -15.67
C ALA A 544 7.98 -8.69 -15.51
N HIS A 545 8.41 -8.43 -14.27
CA HIS A 545 9.59 -7.65 -13.94
C HIS A 545 10.62 -8.44 -13.12
N SER A 546 10.70 -9.77 -13.29
CA SER A 546 11.66 -10.60 -12.56
C SER A 546 13.13 -10.17 -12.72
N ASP A 547 13.45 -9.48 -13.83
CA ASP A 547 14.80 -9.01 -14.17
C ASP A 547 15.02 -7.49 -13.96
N ASP A 548 13.99 -6.73 -13.58
CA ASP A 548 14.09 -5.30 -13.28
C ASP A 548 13.49 -5.01 -11.90
N GLU A 549 14.34 -4.75 -10.92
CA GLU A 549 13.89 -4.43 -9.56
C GLU A 549 13.42 -2.96 -9.43
N ASN A 550 13.85 -2.08 -10.34
CA ASN A 550 13.72 -0.62 -10.22
C ASN A 550 12.61 -0.05 -11.10
N TYR A 551 11.42 -0.63 -11.00
CA TYR A 551 10.19 -0.15 -11.62
C TYR A 551 9.09 0.11 -10.56
N ILE A 552 8.01 0.74 -10.98
CA ILE A 552 6.74 0.75 -10.25
C ILE A 552 5.59 0.95 -11.23
N TYR A 553 4.46 0.27 -11.02
CA TYR A 553 3.23 0.63 -11.70
C TYR A 553 2.66 1.90 -11.07
N LEU A 554 2.40 2.91 -11.89
CA LEU A 554 1.87 4.20 -11.47
C LEU A 554 0.40 4.33 -11.89
N ILE A 555 -0.45 3.63 -11.15
CA ILE A 555 -1.84 3.41 -11.52
C ILE A 555 -2.66 4.68 -11.23
N GLY A 556 -3.41 5.15 -12.23
CA GLY A 556 -4.35 6.26 -12.10
C GLY A 556 -3.80 7.68 -12.28
N SER A 557 -2.47 7.83 -12.33
CA SER A 557 -1.79 9.13 -12.40
C SER A 557 -2.29 10.05 -13.52
N ASP A 558 -2.72 9.48 -14.65
CA ASP A 558 -3.18 10.20 -15.83
C ASP A 558 -4.69 10.04 -16.09
N LYS A 559 -5.48 9.50 -15.15
CA LYS A 559 -6.90 9.21 -15.39
C LYS A 559 -7.81 10.42 -15.19
N LEU A 560 -7.50 11.27 -14.21
CA LEU A 560 -8.32 12.44 -13.85
C LEU A 560 -7.60 13.77 -13.98
N SER A 561 -6.27 13.81 -13.85
CA SER A 561 -5.46 15.03 -13.88
C SER A 561 -4.20 14.82 -14.72
N SER A 562 -4.06 15.54 -15.83
CA SER A 562 -2.81 15.53 -16.61
C SER A 562 -1.64 16.11 -15.81
N GLU A 563 -1.90 17.10 -14.94
CA GLU A 563 -0.87 17.72 -14.10
C GLU A 563 -0.30 16.74 -13.07
N LEU A 564 -1.14 15.88 -12.46
CA LEU A 564 -0.67 14.87 -11.50
C LEU A 564 0.35 13.90 -12.14
N HIS A 565 0.07 13.47 -13.37
CA HIS A 565 0.98 12.64 -14.15
C HIS A 565 2.31 13.34 -14.40
N GLU A 566 2.28 14.58 -14.90
CA GLU A 566 3.49 15.38 -15.16
C GLU A 566 4.32 15.63 -13.89
N ILE A 567 3.66 15.88 -12.76
CA ILE A 567 4.33 16.08 -11.46
C ILE A 567 5.09 14.82 -11.06
N SER A 568 4.49 13.64 -11.18
CA SER A 568 5.15 12.39 -10.81
C SER A 568 6.28 12.02 -11.78
N GLU A 569 6.14 12.28 -13.08
CA GLU A 569 7.21 12.11 -14.08
C GLU A 569 8.41 13.05 -13.80
N SER A 570 8.13 14.30 -13.47
CA SER A 570 9.17 15.28 -13.10
C SER A 570 9.87 14.89 -11.80
N ALA A 571 9.12 14.47 -10.78
CA ALA A 571 9.68 13.94 -9.54
C ALA A 571 10.57 12.71 -9.82
N ASN A 572 10.12 11.81 -10.68
CA ASN A 572 10.89 10.62 -11.01
C ASN A 572 12.21 10.94 -11.71
N SER A 573 12.14 11.69 -12.81
CA SER A 573 13.31 12.06 -13.63
C SER A 573 14.33 12.90 -12.85
N SER A 574 13.87 13.71 -11.88
CA SER A 574 14.75 14.56 -11.07
C SER A 574 15.42 13.84 -9.90
N TYR A 575 14.78 12.82 -9.32
CA TYR A 575 15.19 12.31 -8.01
C TYR A 575 15.43 10.80 -7.91
N THR A 576 14.68 9.97 -8.64
CA THR A 576 14.63 8.52 -8.37
C THR A 576 14.97 7.65 -9.57
N ASN A 577 14.67 8.10 -10.78
CA ASN A 577 14.93 7.41 -12.04
C ASN A 577 14.49 5.94 -12.02
N ILE A 578 13.23 5.72 -11.63
CA ILE A 578 12.50 4.44 -11.62
C ILE A 578 11.81 4.27 -12.97
N THR A 579 11.71 3.05 -13.48
CA THR A 579 10.85 2.74 -14.63
C THR A 579 9.38 2.90 -14.20
N LEU A 580 8.67 3.88 -14.75
CA LEU A 580 7.24 4.07 -14.50
C LEU A 580 6.44 3.26 -15.52
N ASP A 581 5.64 2.32 -15.03
CA ASP A 581 4.78 1.47 -15.85
C ASP A 581 3.30 1.87 -15.68
N TYR A 582 2.58 2.04 -16.80
CA TYR A 582 1.19 2.49 -16.84
C TYR A 582 0.21 1.42 -17.32
N THR A 583 0.66 0.16 -17.44
CA THR A 583 -0.09 -0.97 -18.00
C THR A 583 -1.50 -1.07 -17.43
N PHE A 584 -1.66 -0.93 -16.11
CA PHE A 584 -2.95 -1.10 -15.44
C PHE A 584 -3.88 0.14 -15.49
N ASN A 585 -3.51 1.20 -16.22
CA ASN A 585 -4.43 2.32 -16.50
C ASN A 585 -5.42 2.00 -17.63
N ALA A 586 -5.09 1.00 -18.46
CA ALA A 586 -5.93 0.54 -19.56
C ALA A 586 -7.32 0.10 -19.07
N PRO A 587 -8.43 0.70 -19.55
CA PRO A 587 -9.78 0.33 -19.12
C PRO A 587 -10.16 -1.13 -19.42
N ASP A 588 -9.53 -1.74 -20.43
CA ASP A 588 -9.76 -3.11 -20.89
C ASP A 588 -8.75 -4.13 -20.33
N ASP A 589 -7.86 -3.72 -19.43
CA ASP A 589 -6.99 -4.66 -18.71
C ASP A 589 -7.83 -5.70 -17.95
N PRO A 590 -7.56 -7.02 -18.12
CA PRO A 590 -8.37 -8.07 -17.52
C PRO A 590 -8.21 -8.17 -16.00
N ASN A 591 -7.10 -7.69 -15.42
CA ASN A 591 -6.84 -7.77 -13.99
C ASN A 591 -7.58 -6.68 -13.20
N ARG A 592 -7.88 -5.57 -13.87
CA ARG A 592 -8.68 -4.45 -13.34
C ARG A 592 -8.08 -3.86 -12.05
N PHE A 593 -6.75 -3.82 -11.93
CA PHE A 593 -6.05 -3.34 -10.71
C PHE A 593 -6.38 -1.88 -10.34
N TYR A 594 -6.76 -1.04 -11.30
CA TYR A 594 -7.28 0.31 -11.05
C TYR A 594 -8.47 0.35 -10.06
N TYR A 595 -9.22 -0.75 -9.91
CA TYR A 595 -10.42 -0.82 -9.07
C TYR A 595 -10.21 -1.62 -7.77
N ARG A 596 -8.96 -1.99 -7.46
CA ARG A 596 -8.64 -3.05 -6.49
C ARG A 596 -7.85 -2.58 -5.27
N SER A 597 -7.77 -1.28 -5.00
CA SER A 597 -7.13 -0.76 -3.79
C SER A 597 -7.77 0.58 -3.39
N ASP A 598 -7.41 1.12 -2.23
CA ASP A 598 -8.13 2.19 -1.54
C ASP A 598 -8.26 3.51 -2.32
N HIS A 599 -7.31 3.80 -3.20
CA HIS A 599 -7.38 4.96 -4.10
C HIS A 599 -8.68 5.04 -4.90
N TYR A 600 -9.26 3.88 -5.25
CA TYR A 600 -10.50 3.82 -6.03
C TYR A 600 -11.66 4.57 -5.35
N ASN A 601 -11.75 4.49 -4.02
CA ASN A 601 -12.78 5.20 -3.25
C ASN A 601 -12.60 6.72 -3.28
N PHE A 602 -11.44 7.25 -3.65
CA PHE A 602 -11.24 8.68 -3.92
C PHE A 602 -11.55 9.01 -5.39
N ALA A 603 -11.09 8.17 -6.32
CA ALA A 603 -11.31 8.36 -7.75
C ALA A 603 -12.81 8.39 -8.12
N LYS A 604 -13.64 7.55 -7.47
CA LYS A 604 -15.11 7.57 -7.65
C LYS A 604 -15.76 8.91 -7.31
N HIS A 605 -15.11 9.72 -6.47
CA HIS A 605 -15.53 11.08 -6.11
C HIS A 605 -14.77 12.18 -6.86
N ASN A 606 -14.19 11.85 -8.02
CA ASN A 606 -13.53 12.80 -8.92
C ASN A 606 -12.27 13.46 -8.32
N ILE A 607 -11.58 12.74 -7.43
CA ILE A 607 -10.30 13.16 -6.84
C ILE A 607 -9.17 12.50 -7.61
N PRO A 608 -8.16 13.26 -8.11
CA PRO A 608 -6.99 12.68 -8.75
C PRO A 608 -6.23 11.71 -7.84
N VAL A 609 -5.78 10.58 -8.39
CA VAL A 609 -5.12 9.53 -7.61
C VAL A 609 -3.85 9.02 -8.26
N ILE A 610 -2.90 8.58 -7.44
CA ILE A 610 -1.82 7.66 -7.83
C ILE A 610 -1.88 6.47 -6.90
N PHE A 611 -1.83 5.27 -7.46
CA PHE A 611 -1.55 4.04 -6.75
C PHE A 611 -0.19 3.50 -7.18
N TYR A 612 0.76 3.51 -6.23
CA TYR A 612 2.08 2.92 -6.37
C TYR A 612 1.99 1.44 -6.05
N PHE A 613 2.23 0.59 -7.05
CA PHE A 613 2.05 -0.86 -6.98
C PHE A 613 3.16 -1.60 -7.73
N SER A 614 3.64 -2.73 -7.23
CA SER A 614 4.66 -3.53 -7.93
C SER A 614 4.11 -4.77 -8.64
N GLY A 615 2.80 -5.01 -8.61
CA GLY A 615 2.24 -6.26 -9.15
C GLY A 615 2.16 -7.35 -8.09
N VAL A 616 1.55 -8.48 -8.46
CA VAL A 616 1.39 -9.64 -7.56
C VAL A 616 2.54 -10.62 -7.74
N HIS A 617 2.85 -11.36 -6.68
CA HIS A 617 3.91 -12.37 -6.65
C HIS A 617 3.38 -13.72 -6.15
N GLU A 618 4.22 -14.77 -6.21
CA GLU A 618 3.85 -16.14 -5.85
C GLU A 618 3.32 -16.32 -4.43
N ASP A 619 3.77 -15.46 -3.50
CA ASP A 619 3.33 -15.46 -2.10
C ASP A 619 2.14 -14.53 -1.80
N TYR A 620 1.50 -13.92 -2.81
CA TYR A 620 0.36 -13.02 -2.60
C TYR A 620 -0.78 -13.76 -1.88
N HIS A 621 -1.27 -13.19 -0.77
CA HIS A 621 -2.26 -13.82 0.11
C HIS A 621 -1.83 -15.21 0.63
N ALA A 622 -0.55 -15.37 0.95
CA ALA A 622 0.00 -16.63 1.45
C ALA A 622 0.99 -16.42 2.62
N PRO A 623 1.25 -17.48 3.44
CA PRO A 623 2.15 -17.39 4.58
C PRO A 623 3.59 -17.04 4.22
N GLY A 624 4.00 -17.24 2.96
CA GLY A 624 5.35 -16.95 2.49
C GLY A 624 5.59 -15.46 2.16
N ASP A 625 4.62 -14.57 2.36
CA ASP A 625 4.83 -13.13 2.20
C ASP A 625 5.57 -12.55 3.41
N ASP A 626 6.87 -12.83 3.46
CA ASP A 626 7.75 -12.61 4.60
C ASP A 626 8.73 -11.45 4.38
N VAL A 627 9.14 -10.83 5.49
CA VAL A 627 10.02 -9.65 5.52
C VAL A 627 11.40 -9.91 4.90
N GLU A 628 11.87 -11.15 4.94
CA GLU A 628 13.13 -11.60 4.34
C GLU A 628 13.13 -11.47 2.81
N LYS A 629 11.96 -11.53 2.17
CA LYS A 629 11.81 -11.42 0.72
C LYS A 629 11.63 -9.97 0.24
N ILE A 630 11.51 -9.02 1.17
CA ILE A 630 11.31 -7.60 0.86
C ILE A 630 12.61 -6.95 0.37
N MET A 631 12.49 -6.27 -0.76
CA MET A 631 13.55 -5.55 -1.45
C MET A 631 13.59 -4.10 -0.97
N PHE A 632 14.10 -3.89 0.25
CA PHE A 632 14.06 -2.59 0.91
C PHE A 632 14.72 -1.44 0.13
N THR A 633 15.67 -1.73 -0.78
CA THR A 633 16.24 -0.71 -1.67
C THR A 633 15.21 -0.19 -2.67
N LYS A 634 14.45 -1.09 -3.31
CA LYS A 634 13.34 -0.76 -4.22
C LYS A 634 12.29 0.06 -3.47
N MET A 635 11.81 -0.48 -2.35
CA MET A 635 10.82 0.14 -1.48
C MET A 635 11.24 1.55 -1.03
N THR A 636 12.52 1.73 -0.65
CA THR A 636 13.09 3.05 -0.32
C THR A 636 13.05 4.01 -1.50
N ASN A 637 13.35 3.54 -2.72
CA ASN A 637 13.33 4.38 -3.92
C ASN A 637 11.89 4.78 -4.30
N VAL A 638 10.94 3.85 -4.23
CA VAL A 638 9.50 4.14 -4.45
C VAL A 638 8.97 5.11 -3.40
N GLY A 639 9.32 4.93 -2.12
CA GLY A 639 8.99 5.89 -1.06
C GLY A 639 9.56 7.29 -1.30
N ARG A 640 10.75 7.40 -1.91
CA ARG A 640 11.31 8.70 -2.34
C ARG A 640 10.49 9.33 -3.46
N LEU A 641 10.06 8.55 -4.45
CA LEU A 641 9.22 9.04 -5.53
C LEU A 641 7.89 9.58 -4.99
N ALA A 642 7.23 8.82 -4.10
CA ALA A 642 6.02 9.25 -3.43
C ALA A 642 6.24 10.53 -2.61
N PHE A 643 7.35 10.63 -1.86
CA PHE A 643 7.74 11.85 -1.15
C PHE A 643 7.86 13.06 -2.08
N HIS A 644 8.61 12.93 -3.19
CA HIS A 644 8.87 14.03 -4.10
C HIS A 644 7.59 14.49 -4.82
N THR A 645 6.74 13.54 -5.21
CA THR A 645 5.42 13.82 -5.79
C THR A 645 4.52 14.55 -4.78
N ALA A 646 4.43 14.05 -3.55
CA ALA A 646 3.68 14.70 -2.48
C ALA A 646 4.19 16.11 -2.17
N TRP A 647 5.52 16.29 -2.11
CA TRP A 647 6.14 17.59 -1.84
C TRP A 647 5.73 18.65 -2.87
N GLU A 648 5.70 18.29 -4.15
CA GLU A 648 5.27 19.20 -5.22
C GLU A 648 3.77 19.54 -5.11
N LEU A 649 2.92 18.57 -4.79
CA LEU A 649 1.49 18.83 -4.56
C LEU A 649 1.28 19.75 -3.35
N LEU A 650 2.06 19.56 -2.29
CA LEU A 650 1.91 20.28 -1.03
C LEU A 650 2.41 21.72 -1.07
N ASN A 651 3.30 22.08 -2.02
CA ASN A 651 4.00 23.36 -2.01
C ASN A 651 3.80 24.25 -3.24
N ARG A 652 3.24 23.72 -4.33
CA ARG A 652 2.88 24.52 -5.52
C ARG A 652 1.85 25.60 -5.19
N ASP A 653 1.74 26.63 -6.02
CA ASP A 653 0.76 27.71 -5.78
C ASP A 653 -0.67 27.24 -6.02
N GLU A 654 -0.94 26.66 -7.19
CA GLU A 654 -2.28 26.28 -7.61
C GLU A 654 -2.63 24.82 -7.27
N LYS A 655 -3.89 24.57 -6.91
CA LYS A 655 -4.44 23.22 -6.80
C LYS A 655 -4.44 22.57 -8.19
N ILE A 656 -4.07 21.29 -8.27
CA ILE A 656 -4.07 20.58 -9.56
C ILE A 656 -5.47 20.49 -10.17
N ALA A 657 -5.54 20.58 -11.50
CA ALA A 657 -6.81 20.50 -12.22
C ALA A 657 -7.33 19.07 -12.37
N VAL A 658 -8.65 18.90 -12.33
CA VAL A 658 -9.34 17.70 -12.83
C VAL A 658 -9.81 17.99 -14.25
N ASP A 659 -9.02 17.58 -15.23
CA ASP A 659 -9.15 17.96 -16.64
C ASP A 659 -9.61 16.81 -17.55
N LYS A 660 -9.80 15.61 -16.98
CA LYS A 660 -10.33 14.44 -17.69
C LYS A 660 -11.69 14.04 -17.12
N VAL A 661 -12.54 13.51 -18.00
CA VAL A 661 -13.88 13.05 -17.63
C VAL A 661 -13.76 11.75 -16.85
N ASN A 662 -14.35 11.74 -15.67
CA ASN A 662 -14.50 10.52 -14.89
C ASN A 662 -15.45 9.55 -15.61
N ASP A 663 -14.95 8.36 -15.94
CA ASP A 663 -15.67 7.33 -16.71
C ASP A 663 -16.42 6.31 -15.84
N PHE A 664 -16.45 6.51 -14.52
CA PHE A 664 -17.31 5.71 -13.64
C PHE A 664 -18.78 6.08 -13.83
N LYS A 665 -19.64 5.06 -13.91
CA LYS A 665 -21.09 5.26 -13.92
C LYS A 665 -21.57 5.44 -12.48
N ASP A 666 -22.32 6.51 -12.25
CA ASP A 666 -23.04 6.77 -10.99
C ASP A 666 -23.93 5.60 -10.55
#